data_AF-A0A9P3GGE5-F1
#
_entry.id   AF-A0A9P3GGE5-F1
#
_cell.length_a   1.000
_cell.length_b   1.000
_cell.length_c   1.000
_cell.angle_alpha   90.00
_cell.angle_beta   90.00
_cell.angle_gamma   90.00
#
_symmetry.space_group_name_H-M   'P 1'
#
loop_
_entity.id
_entity.type
_entity.pdbx_description
1 polymer ?
#
loop_
_entity_poly.entity_id
_entity_poly.type
_entity_poly.pdbx_seq_one_letter_code
_entity_poly.pdbx_strand_id
1 'polypeptide(L)'
;MGSRATRCTPPTHSFESMLDLMGGMPSAASSEFVASNRSRNAVAEDAGWSVPQLPLKRFCDTLLPKKLLKAWRTKDLVPLVLKQLTKQGDYLDRTKRWNAFPQDPATLRNKDFAFRGLLDIAHAIDKAFKTVCDIDAQGNVATASLMMGPPGRFPVHNDRATETKPGCIFVNDAGDGGQRYWSSVVSCGELRCKDDLTALNDNIHQTMWNLHHLMRKDPRRRFAHSFTIENRTMRLWFCNRSTYAVSDAFDFCSEPRYIIHYFLSLMYASEAQLGWDTTMVPVAVDGYLQYDITVNESLYPGTGESRVYRTSELLSDGSTFSVRGRATRVWRARLLEYGQPVGEDVAIRDSWVDADKPREATVINNILADVPPDTPGGEDHDTEHSRNDLREYLLTVLVSGDVVVDGLLDRTQPVPYTPASFNIRQKDTSERAQSRRTKDKAALQEELKNHHEEVDDMMPIPPHYSEQYHVKAHHRIVYKEVCVPLHEVKTLDNALWTIHGAVHALKIIHSAGWVHRDISGGNILLSDNGVKLADFEYAKKFDSEVHGGTHEIKTGTATYMSIEVSAGKYLFRFGHATPKEETSTTTENVVDQCDRRDKPMAPMALSVDIDLPVDHHTPAMWRYNPLNDMESLWWASAYFVFDKDVTFVPRDPQYPLPDSLVEAEDVRRVRLLDQHAFSDRIFHRIDLGQRMCMVVASGSLAGDIPTLHPYLRARIAPELEEMRQALIACYREAEKDVEKIGRSVAQPLYRAFYTHLYRATGAANHPLFSIQIRALATTIADEEIVAPERAWGEKPAQPATLAEEEAEPAKAAYAANEGDDEECDRGDNNEGRRKRAKLF
;
A
#
# COMPACT_ATOMS: atom_id res chain seq x y z
N MET A 1 36.47 41.10 -38.51
CA MET A 1 36.41 40.11 -37.42
C MET A 1 35.00 40.08 -36.89
N GLY A 2 34.40 38.91 -36.70
CA GLY A 2 33.06 38.79 -36.13
C GLY A 2 33.04 37.77 -35.01
N SER A 3 32.17 37.97 -34.02
CA SER A 3 31.71 36.93 -33.13
C SER A 3 30.19 37.04 -32.96
N ARG A 4 29.51 35.90 -32.97
CA ARG A 4 28.07 35.80 -32.67
C ARG A 4 27.88 35.81 -31.16
N ALA A 5 26.92 36.59 -30.67
CA ALA A 5 26.31 36.38 -29.37
C ALA A 5 24.87 35.85 -29.59
N THR A 6 24.72 34.53 -29.59
CA THR A 6 23.40 33.88 -29.56
C THR A 6 22.80 34.02 -28.16
N ARG A 7 21.72 34.80 -28.02
CA ARG A 7 20.86 34.69 -26.83
C ARG A 7 19.99 33.45 -26.98
N CYS A 8 20.22 32.47 -26.12
CA CYS A 8 19.33 31.32 -25.97
C CYS A 8 17.99 31.80 -25.41
N THR A 9 16.91 31.57 -26.15
CA THR A 9 15.57 31.45 -25.56
C THR A 9 15.51 30.15 -24.76
N PRO A 10 14.97 30.15 -23.52
CA PRO A 10 14.71 28.90 -22.82
C PRO A 10 13.68 28.07 -23.60
N PRO A 11 13.76 26.74 -23.57
CA PRO A 11 12.76 25.89 -24.22
C PRO A 11 11.41 26.07 -23.54
N THR A 12 10.40 26.44 -24.31
CA THR A 12 8.99 26.42 -23.87
C THR A 12 8.51 24.99 -23.81
N HIS A 13 8.58 24.39 -22.62
CA HIS A 13 8.03 23.07 -22.32
C HIS A 13 6.49 23.14 -22.27
N SER A 14 5.80 22.20 -22.94
CA SER A 14 4.33 22.12 -22.92
C SER A 14 3.81 21.54 -21.59
N PHE A 15 2.56 21.83 -21.23
CA PHE A 15 1.95 21.41 -19.95
C PHE A 15 2.07 19.90 -19.70
N GLU A 16 1.74 19.09 -20.70
CA GLU A 16 1.83 17.63 -20.61
C GLU A 16 3.28 17.13 -20.47
N SER A 17 4.28 17.92 -20.89
CA SER A 17 5.70 17.57 -20.73
C SER A 17 6.17 17.58 -19.28
N MET A 18 5.58 18.44 -18.45
CA MET A 18 5.96 18.57 -17.04
C MET A 18 5.32 17.49 -16.16
N LEU A 19 4.31 16.75 -16.67
CA LEU A 19 3.76 15.54 -16.07
C LEU A 19 4.70 14.32 -16.15
N ASP A 20 5.56 14.28 -17.16
CA ASP A 20 6.36 13.09 -17.53
C ASP A 20 7.88 13.32 -17.37
N LEU A 21 8.38 14.55 -17.58
CA LEU A 21 9.82 14.86 -17.56
C LEU A 21 10.38 15.12 -16.16
N MET A 22 9.53 15.46 -15.19
CA MET A 22 9.92 15.59 -13.79
C MET A 22 9.26 14.52 -12.95
N GLY A 23 10.00 13.97 -12.00
CA GLY A 23 9.37 13.37 -10.84
C GLY A 23 8.43 14.41 -10.22
N GLY A 24 7.25 13.98 -9.78
CA GLY A 24 6.33 14.85 -9.06
C GLY A 24 7.04 15.50 -7.86
N MET A 25 6.45 16.57 -7.32
CA MET A 25 6.99 17.29 -6.15
C MET A 25 7.50 16.30 -5.10
N PRO A 26 8.72 16.49 -4.57
CA PRO A 26 9.49 15.44 -3.91
C PRO A 26 8.68 14.78 -2.80
N SER A 27 8.28 13.53 -3.03
CA SER A 27 7.53 12.73 -2.07
C SER A 27 8.44 12.36 -0.90
N ALA A 28 7.93 12.49 0.33
CA ALA A 28 8.61 12.02 1.53
C ALA A 28 8.87 10.49 1.52
N ALA A 29 8.23 9.75 0.61
CA ALA A 29 8.28 8.29 0.52
C ALA A 29 8.68 7.77 -0.88
N SER A 30 9.51 8.49 -1.64
CA SER A 30 10.05 7.99 -2.92
C SER A 30 11.19 6.97 -2.74
N SER A 31 10.89 5.78 -2.21
CA SER A 31 11.78 4.63 -2.43
C SER A 31 11.71 4.25 -3.92
N GLU A 32 12.85 4.25 -4.62
CA GLU A 32 12.92 3.92 -6.05
C GLU A 32 12.54 2.46 -6.31
N PHE A 33 11.25 2.26 -6.55
CA PHE A 33 10.69 0.94 -6.73
C PHE A 33 10.88 0.48 -8.19
N VAL A 34 12.04 -0.11 -8.48
CA VAL A 34 12.36 -0.68 -9.79
C VAL A 34 11.35 -1.78 -10.15
N ALA A 35 10.81 -1.72 -11.37
CA ALA A 35 9.74 -2.58 -11.86
C ALA A 35 10.14 -4.07 -12.03
N SER A 36 10.32 -4.77 -10.91
CA SER A 36 10.64 -6.21 -10.87
C SER A 36 9.40 -7.09 -11.12
N ASN A 37 9.59 -8.35 -11.52
CA ASN A 37 8.49 -9.30 -11.68
C ASN A 37 7.75 -9.62 -10.37
N ARG A 38 8.37 -9.48 -9.18
CA ARG A 38 7.68 -9.64 -7.88
C ARG A 38 6.53 -8.64 -7.74
N SER A 39 6.77 -7.39 -8.14
CA SER A 39 5.80 -6.30 -8.13
C SER A 39 4.55 -6.56 -8.99
N ARG A 40 4.76 -7.14 -10.18
CA ARG A 40 3.67 -7.51 -11.10
C ARG A 40 2.79 -8.61 -10.51
N ASN A 41 3.38 -9.50 -9.71
CA ASN A 41 2.64 -10.52 -8.98
C ASN A 41 1.85 -9.91 -7.82
N ALA A 42 2.43 -8.97 -7.06
CA ALA A 42 1.72 -8.28 -5.97
C ALA A 42 0.47 -7.52 -6.47
N VAL A 43 0.54 -6.81 -7.61
CA VAL A 43 -0.63 -6.15 -8.22
C VAL A 43 -1.70 -7.16 -8.68
N ALA A 44 -1.29 -8.36 -9.09
CA ALA A 44 -2.23 -9.42 -9.45
C ALA A 44 -2.85 -10.10 -8.21
N GLU A 45 -2.15 -10.12 -7.08
CA GLU A 45 -2.62 -10.67 -5.80
C GLU A 45 -3.57 -9.70 -5.08
N ASP A 46 -3.30 -8.39 -5.13
CA ASP A 46 -4.19 -7.29 -4.69
C ASP A 46 -5.58 -7.32 -5.36
N ALA A 47 -5.64 -7.72 -6.63
CA ALA A 47 -6.90 -7.89 -7.35
C ALA A 47 -7.68 -9.17 -6.96
N GLY A 48 -7.13 -10.02 -6.09
CA GLY A 48 -7.70 -11.31 -5.71
C GLY A 48 -7.49 -12.41 -6.77
N TRP A 49 -7.98 -13.62 -6.50
CA TRP A 49 -7.75 -14.77 -7.38
C TRP A 49 -8.56 -14.73 -8.69
N SER A 50 -9.65 -13.96 -8.74
CA SER A 50 -10.50 -13.80 -9.92
C SER A 50 -11.17 -12.42 -9.97
N VAL A 51 -11.65 -12.04 -11.16
CA VAL A 51 -12.39 -10.79 -11.41
C VAL A 51 -13.73 -11.07 -12.10
N PRO A 52 -14.75 -10.20 -11.94
CA PRO A 52 -16.00 -10.27 -12.70
C PRO A 52 -15.78 -10.42 -14.22
N GLN A 53 -16.36 -11.46 -14.82
CA GLN A 53 -16.39 -11.68 -16.27
C GLN A 53 -17.78 -11.33 -16.81
N LEU A 54 -17.82 -10.44 -17.81
CA LEU A 54 -19.07 -9.95 -18.39
C LEU A 54 -19.25 -10.37 -19.85
N PRO A 55 -20.49 -10.74 -20.26
CA PRO A 55 -20.86 -10.83 -21.66
C PRO A 55 -20.52 -9.54 -22.40
N LEU A 56 -19.88 -9.66 -23.57
CA LEU A 56 -19.35 -8.53 -24.35
C LEU A 56 -20.35 -7.40 -24.58
N LYS A 57 -21.58 -7.73 -24.95
CA LYS A 57 -22.65 -6.73 -25.08
C LYS A 57 -22.88 -5.96 -23.78
N ARG A 58 -22.91 -6.64 -22.63
CA ARG A 58 -23.09 -6.02 -21.31
C ARG A 58 -21.87 -5.19 -20.92
N PHE A 59 -20.65 -5.64 -21.22
CA PHE A 59 -19.43 -4.85 -21.03
C PHE A 59 -19.52 -3.53 -21.81
N CYS A 60 -19.83 -3.61 -23.12
CA CYS A 60 -19.98 -2.42 -23.97
C CYS A 60 -21.09 -1.49 -23.49
N ASP A 61 -22.28 -2.02 -23.23
CA ASP A 61 -23.46 -1.25 -22.82
C ASP A 61 -23.32 -0.59 -21.43
N THR A 62 -22.39 -1.03 -20.59
CA THR A 62 -22.29 -0.57 -19.19
C THR A 62 -20.99 0.13 -18.84
N LEU A 63 -19.85 -0.33 -19.34
CA LEU A 63 -18.51 0.14 -18.96
C LEU A 63 -17.83 1.03 -20.01
N LEU A 64 -18.34 1.11 -21.24
CA LEU A 64 -17.81 2.03 -22.26
C LEU A 64 -18.51 3.41 -22.21
N PRO A 65 -17.83 4.48 -22.66
CA PRO A 65 -18.40 5.82 -22.84
C PRO A 65 -19.79 5.87 -23.50
N LYS A 66 -20.81 6.35 -22.79
CA LYS A 66 -22.22 6.34 -23.27
C LYS A 66 -22.67 7.58 -24.05
N LYS A 67 -22.05 8.75 -23.83
CA LYS A 67 -22.48 10.05 -24.42
C LYS A 67 -21.66 10.43 -25.68
N LEU A 68 -21.42 9.48 -26.58
CA LEU A 68 -20.58 9.70 -27.77
C LEU A 68 -21.35 10.49 -28.85
N LEU A 69 -21.28 11.83 -28.82
CA LEU A 69 -21.93 12.74 -29.77
C LEU A 69 -23.48 12.67 -29.77
N LYS A 70 -24.14 13.74 -30.26
CA LYS A 70 -25.61 13.75 -30.43
C LYS A 70 -26.08 12.68 -31.44
N ALA A 71 -25.23 12.29 -32.38
CA ALA A 71 -25.54 11.31 -33.42
C ALA A 71 -25.85 9.90 -32.87
N TRP A 72 -25.04 9.37 -31.94
CA TRP A 72 -25.25 8.04 -31.35
C TRP A 72 -26.61 7.90 -30.67
N ARG A 73 -27.17 8.99 -30.11
CA ARG A 73 -28.45 8.95 -29.40
C ARG A 73 -29.66 8.64 -30.29
N THR A 74 -29.49 8.62 -31.62
CA THR A 74 -30.60 8.49 -32.59
C THR A 74 -30.47 7.31 -33.54
N LYS A 75 -29.30 6.67 -33.63
CA LYS A 75 -29.01 5.58 -34.58
C LYS A 75 -27.99 4.63 -33.96
N ASP A 76 -28.17 3.33 -34.16
CA ASP A 76 -27.12 2.35 -33.91
C ASP A 76 -26.03 2.50 -34.99
N LEU A 77 -24.90 3.12 -34.62
CA LEU A 77 -23.85 3.49 -35.56
C LEU A 77 -22.88 2.35 -35.86
N VAL A 78 -22.73 1.36 -34.98
CA VAL A 78 -21.77 0.26 -35.18
C VAL A 78 -22.10 -0.56 -36.45
N PRO A 79 -23.37 -0.93 -36.73
CA PRO A 79 -23.76 -1.56 -38.00
C PRO A 79 -23.57 -0.64 -39.22
N LEU A 80 -23.78 0.67 -39.07
CA LEU A 80 -23.63 1.64 -40.17
C LEU A 80 -22.15 1.82 -40.55
N VAL A 81 -21.27 1.95 -39.56
CA VAL A 81 -19.81 1.99 -39.74
C VAL A 81 -19.30 0.67 -40.33
N LEU A 82 -19.74 -0.48 -39.82
CA LEU A 82 -19.40 -1.78 -40.41
C LEU A 82 -19.85 -1.89 -41.88
N LYS A 83 -21.07 -1.46 -42.21
CA LYS A 83 -21.56 -1.42 -43.60
C LYS A 83 -20.70 -0.53 -44.49
N GLN A 84 -20.24 0.60 -43.98
CA GLN A 84 -19.36 1.52 -44.71
C GLN A 84 -17.95 0.93 -44.91
N LEU A 85 -17.37 0.30 -43.88
CA LEU A 85 -16.10 -0.44 -43.96
C LEU A 85 -16.17 -1.57 -45.01
N THR A 86 -17.27 -2.33 -45.04
CA THR A 86 -17.48 -3.36 -46.07
C THR A 86 -17.64 -2.77 -47.47
N LYS A 87 -18.31 -1.61 -47.61
CA LYS A 87 -18.42 -0.89 -48.89
C LYS A 87 -17.07 -0.35 -49.39
N GLN A 88 -16.19 0.07 -48.47
CA GLN A 88 -14.86 0.61 -48.79
C GLN A 88 -13.79 -0.49 -49.00
N GLY A 89 -14.09 -1.74 -48.59
CA GLY A 89 -13.19 -2.89 -48.74
C GLY A 89 -12.25 -3.12 -47.56
N ASP A 90 -12.36 -2.31 -46.50
CA ASP A 90 -11.56 -2.44 -45.27
C ASP A 90 -11.96 -3.67 -44.45
N TYR A 91 -13.23 -4.09 -44.52
CA TYR A 91 -13.72 -5.34 -43.93
C TYR A 91 -14.34 -6.27 -44.99
N LEU A 92 -13.89 -7.51 -45.03
CA LEU A 92 -14.27 -8.52 -46.02
C LEU A 92 -15.28 -9.51 -45.40
N ASP A 93 -16.57 -9.18 -45.51
CA ASP A 93 -17.66 -9.95 -44.89
C ASP A 93 -17.69 -11.44 -45.30
N ARG A 94 -17.36 -11.75 -46.56
CA ARG A 94 -17.29 -13.13 -47.09
C ARG A 94 -16.23 -13.99 -46.41
N THR A 95 -15.10 -13.42 -46.02
CA THR A 95 -13.99 -14.12 -45.36
C THR A 95 -13.93 -13.84 -43.87
N LYS A 96 -14.85 -13.00 -43.36
CA LYS A 96 -14.92 -12.52 -41.98
C LYS A 96 -13.57 -12.01 -41.47
N ARG A 97 -12.92 -11.15 -42.27
CA ARG A 97 -11.57 -10.64 -41.99
C ARG A 97 -11.41 -9.16 -42.35
N TRP A 98 -10.56 -8.48 -41.61
CA TRP A 98 -10.07 -7.16 -41.96
C TRP A 98 -9.07 -7.25 -43.12
N ASN A 99 -9.11 -6.33 -44.08
CA ASN A 99 -8.15 -6.29 -45.18
C ASN A 99 -6.70 -6.08 -44.67
N ALA A 100 -6.55 -5.33 -43.58
CA ALA A 100 -5.29 -5.13 -42.86
C ALA A 100 -4.78 -6.38 -42.10
N PHE A 101 -5.62 -7.41 -41.93
CA PHE A 101 -5.24 -8.73 -41.42
C PHE A 101 -5.66 -9.81 -42.42
N PRO A 102 -4.82 -10.14 -43.42
CA PRO A 102 -5.09 -11.24 -44.35
C PRO A 102 -4.74 -12.61 -43.78
N GLN A 103 -3.89 -12.68 -42.74
CA GLN A 103 -3.43 -13.93 -42.10
C GLN A 103 -3.61 -13.85 -40.57
N ASP A 104 -3.40 -14.98 -39.87
CA ASP A 104 -3.37 -15.04 -38.40
C ASP A 104 -1.99 -14.56 -37.89
N PRO A 105 -1.89 -13.69 -36.87
CA PRO A 105 -0.61 -13.35 -36.23
C PRO A 105 0.26 -14.57 -35.84
N ALA A 106 -0.36 -15.70 -35.47
CA ALA A 106 0.32 -16.95 -35.17
C ALA A 106 1.06 -17.57 -36.37
N THR A 107 0.58 -17.35 -37.59
CA THR A 107 1.14 -17.95 -38.83
C THR A 107 2.18 -17.06 -39.51
N LEU A 108 2.37 -15.82 -39.05
CA LEU A 108 3.35 -14.90 -39.63
C LEU A 108 4.79 -15.28 -39.27
N ARG A 109 5.67 -15.28 -40.28
CA ARG A 109 7.12 -15.56 -40.11
C ARG A 109 7.83 -14.46 -39.32
N ASN A 110 7.48 -13.20 -39.55
CA ASN A 110 7.96 -12.07 -38.77
C ASN A 110 6.85 -11.63 -37.80
N LYS A 111 7.15 -11.61 -36.51
CA LYS A 111 6.20 -11.29 -35.43
C LYS A 111 6.20 -9.81 -35.03
N ASP A 112 7.26 -9.08 -35.33
CA ASP A 112 7.48 -7.68 -34.91
C ASP A 112 6.43 -6.71 -35.48
N PHE A 113 5.83 -7.10 -36.62
CA PHE A 113 4.78 -6.33 -37.31
C PHE A 113 3.41 -7.03 -37.32
N ALA A 114 3.25 -8.13 -36.58
CA ALA A 114 2.08 -9.00 -36.68
C ALA A 114 0.74 -8.31 -36.35
N PHE A 115 0.77 -7.25 -35.55
CA PHE A 115 -0.40 -6.46 -35.17
C PHE A 115 -0.44 -5.06 -35.81
N ARG A 116 0.48 -4.74 -36.74
CA ARG A 116 0.60 -3.39 -37.32
C ARG A 116 -0.70 -2.91 -37.97
N GLY A 117 -1.46 -3.84 -38.55
CA GLY A 117 -2.78 -3.59 -39.14
C GLY A 117 -3.85 -3.07 -38.18
N LEU A 118 -3.64 -3.09 -36.85
CA LEU A 118 -4.56 -2.44 -35.90
C LEU A 118 -4.63 -0.93 -36.14
N LEU A 119 -3.53 -0.30 -36.59
CA LEU A 119 -3.51 1.12 -36.95
C LEU A 119 -4.38 1.39 -38.18
N ASP A 120 -4.32 0.50 -39.18
CA ASP A 120 -5.13 0.63 -40.39
C ASP A 120 -6.61 0.39 -40.09
N ILE A 121 -6.94 -0.57 -39.22
CA ILE A 121 -8.30 -0.75 -38.67
C ILE A 121 -8.78 0.52 -37.96
N ALA A 122 -7.95 1.11 -37.09
CA ALA A 122 -8.29 2.34 -36.36
C ALA A 122 -8.57 3.51 -37.32
N HIS A 123 -7.70 3.75 -38.30
CA HIS A 123 -7.91 4.80 -39.31
C HIS A 123 -9.13 4.53 -40.20
N ALA A 124 -9.39 3.27 -40.59
CA ALA A 124 -10.55 2.92 -41.37
C ALA A 124 -11.85 3.15 -40.59
N ILE A 125 -11.90 2.78 -39.30
CA ILE A 125 -13.04 3.02 -38.40
C ILE A 125 -13.33 4.52 -38.28
N ASP A 126 -12.32 5.34 -38.02
CA ASP A 126 -12.45 6.80 -37.94
C ASP A 126 -12.99 7.42 -39.24
N LYS A 127 -12.40 7.06 -40.39
CA LYS A 127 -12.83 7.51 -41.72
C LYS A 127 -14.26 7.09 -42.05
N ALA A 128 -14.62 5.83 -41.76
CA ALA A 128 -15.95 5.30 -41.99
C ALA A 128 -16.99 5.99 -41.09
N PHE A 129 -16.64 6.29 -39.83
CA PHE A 129 -17.48 7.02 -38.90
C PHE A 129 -17.75 8.46 -39.34
N LYS A 130 -16.71 9.22 -39.71
CA LYS A 130 -16.83 10.57 -40.28
C LYS A 130 -17.75 10.58 -41.51
N THR A 131 -17.61 9.59 -42.39
CA THR A 131 -18.48 9.42 -43.56
C THR A 131 -19.94 9.10 -43.20
N VAL A 132 -20.19 8.26 -42.20
CA VAL A 132 -21.55 7.87 -41.76
C VAL A 132 -22.29 9.01 -41.07
N CYS A 133 -21.55 9.90 -40.40
CA CYS A 133 -22.10 10.96 -39.57
C CYS A 133 -22.06 12.36 -40.21
N ASP A 134 -21.53 12.49 -41.43
CA ASP A 134 -21.39 13.76 -42.17
C ASP A 134 -20.57 14.81 -41.39
N ILE A 135 -19.49 14.36 -40.73
CA ILE A 135 -18.69 15.18 -39.81
C ILE A 135 -17.55 15.87 -40.56
N ASP A 136 -17.84 17.04 -41.13
CA ASP A 136 -16.83 18.02 -41.54
C ASP A 136 -17.14 19.46 -41.05
N ALA A 137 -18.42 19.84 -40.94
CA ALA A 137 -18.83 21.21 -40.61
C ALA A 137 -19.13 21.50 -39.12
N GLN A 138 -19.30 20.50 -38.25
CA GLN A 138 -19.72 20.70 -36.83
C GLN A 138 -18.61 20.45 -35.78
N GLY A 139 -17.34 20.41 -36.18
CA GLY A 139 -16.19 20.54 -35.27
C GLY A 139 -15.87 19.33 -34.35
N ASN A 140 -16.52 18.18 -34.53
CA ASN A 140 -16.28 17.00 -33.69
C ASN A 140 -15.12 16.14 -34.23
N VAL A 141 -13.89 16.55 -33.93
CA VAL A 141 -12.67 15.79 -34.26
C VAL A 141 -12.52 14.61 -33.29
N ALA A 142 -11.89 13.52 -33.73
CA ALA A 142 -11.50 12.43 -32.85
C ALA A 142 -10.53 12.96 -31.77
N THR A 143 -10.82 12.68 -30.50
CA THR A 143 -10.04 13.10 -29.33
C THR A 143 -8.84 12.20 -29.08
N ALA A 144 -8.83 10.95 -29.58
CA ALA A 144 -7.74 10.02 -29.36
C ALA A 144 -7.38 9.16 -30.58
N SER A 145 -6.09 8.89 -30.77
CA SER A 145 -5.57 7.98 -31.81
C SER A 145 -4.87 6.75 -31.24
N LEU A 146 -4.94 5.64 -31.98
CA LEU A 146 -4.17 4.43 -31.68
C LEU A 146 -2.72 4.62 -32.13
N MET A 147 -1.78 4.27 -31.26
CA MET A 147 -0.35 4.36 -31.49
C MET A 147 0.34 3.01 -31.21
N MET A 148 1.28 2.66 -32.08
CA MET A 148 2.11 1.46 -31.97
C MET A 148 3.49 1.78 -32.58
N GLY A 149 4.56 1.28 -31.95
CA GLY A 149 5.92 1.44 -32.48
C GLY A 149 6.99 0.84 -31.57
N PRO A 150 8.26 0.90 -31.99
CA PRO A 150 9.39 0.50 -31.15
C PRO A 150 9.54 1.43 -29.91
N PRO A 151 10.37 1.07 -28.92
CA PRO A 151 10.42 1.71 -27.59
C PRO A 151 10.59 3.23 -27.52
N GLY A 152 11.10 3.87 -28.58
CA GLY A 152 11.24 5.33 -28.71
C GLY A 152 10.05 6.06 -29.36
N ARG A 153 8.93 5.38 -29.66
CA ARG A 153 7.67 6.02 -30.11
C ARG A 153 6.58 6.07 -29.05
N PHE A 154 6.68 5.28 -28.00
CA PHE A 154 5.85 5.46 -26.81
C PHE A 154 6.27 6.73 -26.07
N PRO A 155 5.35 7.41 -25.36
CA PRO A 155 5.70 8.49 -24.46
C PRO A 155 6.86 8.12 -23.52
N VAL A 156 7.64 9.14 -23.15
CA VAL A 156 8.82 8.99 -22.30
C VAL A 156 8.39 9.05 -20.84
N HIS A 157 8.78 8.05 -20.05
CA HIS A 157 8.50 8.01 -18.62
C HIS A 157 9.70 7.37 -17.92
N ASN A 158 10.33 8.08 -16.99
CA ASN A 158 11.62 7.68 -16.40
C ASN A 158 11.54 6.30 -15.71
N ASP A 159 10.47 6.04 -14.95
CA ASP A 159 10.30 4.77 -14.21
C ASP A 159 9.93 3.55 -15.07
N ARG A 160 9.72 3.70 -16.40
CA ARG A 160 9.30 2.60 -17.28
C ARG A 160 10.46 2.08 -18.12
N ALA A 161 11.07 1.00 -17.65
CA ALA A 161 11.96 0.16 -18.45
C ALA A 161 11.28 -0.28 -19.76
N THR A 162 12.06 -0.43 -20.83
CA THR A 162 11.60 -0.81 -22.18
C THR A 162 10.67 -2.04 -22.18
N GLU A 163 10.95 -3.03 -21.33
CA GLU A 163 10.19 -4.28 -21.17
C GLU A 163 8.84 -4.13 -20.43
N THR A 164 8.48 -2.90 -20.04
CA THR A 164 7.21 -2.57 -19.38
C THR A 164 6.27 -1.79 -20.29
N LYS A 165 6.67 -1.48 -21.54
CA LYS A 165 5.85 -0.71 -22.47
C LYS A 165 4.81 -1.61 -23.16
N PRO A 166 3.53 -1.20 -23.29
CA PRO A 166 2.49 -2.03 -23.88
C PRO A 166 2.71 -2.31 -25.36
N GLY A 167 2.07 -3.34 -25.91
CA GLY A 167 2.06 -3.59 -27.36
C GLY A 167 1.52 -2.42 -28.20
N CYS A 168 0.51 -1.71 -27.71
CA CYS A 168 -0.01 -0.46 -28.28
C CYS A 168 -0.76 0.38 -27.23
N ILE A 169 -1.02 1.66 -27.55
CA ILE A 169 -1.75 2.59 -26.68
C ILE A 169 -2.70 3.47 -27.50
N PHE A 170 -3.88 3.79 -26.96
CA PHE A 170 -4.61 4.98 -27.38
C PHE A 170 -4.06 6.20 -26.62
N VAL A 171 -3.90 7.32 -27.30
CA VAL A 171 -3.40 8.58 -26.73
C VAL A 171 -4.38 9.70 -27.06
N ASN A 172 -4.71 10.53 -26.09
CA ASN A 172 -5.49 11.76 -26.26
C ASN A 172 -4.62 12.76 -27.07
N ASP A 173 -5.13 13.23 -28.20
CA ASP A 173 -4.44 14.13 -29.13
C ASP A 173 -4.80 15.61 -28.91
N ALA A 174 -5.44 15.94 -27.79
CA ALA A 174 -5.89 17.30 -27.46
C ALA A 174 -4.77 18.32 -27.12
N GLY A 175 -3.48 17.91 -27.12
CA GLY A 175 -2.34 18.70 -26.63
C GLY A 175 -1.18 18.88 -27.61
N ASP A 176 -0.56 20.06 -27.53
CA ASP A 176 0.63 20.61 -28.21
C ASP A 176 1.52 19.71 -29.10
N GLY A 177 1.62 20.11 -30.37
CA GLY A 177 2.90 20.10 -31.11
C GLY A 177 3.52 18.76 -31.50
N GLY A 178 2.90 17.63 -31.15
CA GLY A 178 3.35 16.28 -31.51
C GLY A 178 4.30 15.61 -30.52
N GLN A 179 4.52 16.21 -29.34
CA GLN A 179 5.20 15.56 -28.22
C GLN A 179 4.13 14.93 -27.31
N ARG A 180 4.27 13.64 -26.99
CA ARG A 180 3.18 12.82 -26.39
C ARG A 180 3.61 12.26 -25.04
N TYR A 181 2.65 12.14 -24.12
CA TYR A 181 2.88 11.89 -22.69
C TYR A 181 2.06 10.71 -22.13
N TRP A 182 2.54 10.10 -21.06
CA TRP A 182 1.95 8.91 -20.43
C TRP A 182 0.67 9.26 -19.67
N SER A 183 0.62 10.47 -19.11
CA SER A 183 -0.59 11.11 -18.59
C SER A 183 -1.72 11.18 -19.63
N SER A 184 -1.39 11.35 -20.92
CA SER A 184 -2.31 11.42 -22.07
C SER A 184 -2.77 10.05 -22.60
N VAL A 185 -2.31 8.92 -22.04
CA VAL A 185 -2.66 7.55 -22.48
C VAL A 185 -4.09 7.18 -22.07
N VAL A 186 -4.97 6.97 -23.05
CA VAL A 186 -6.39 6.63 -22.83
C VAL A 186 -6.59 5.16 -22.44
N SER A 187 -5.92 4.25 -23.16
CA SER A 187 -6.06 2.79 -23.01
C SER A 187 -4.78 2.12 -23.44
N CYS A 188 -4.38 1.05 -22.76
CA CYS A 188 -3.32 0.15 -23.22
C CYS A 188 -3.90 -1.01 -24.03
N GLY A 189 -3.05 -1.66 -24.83
CA GLY A 189 -3.38 -2.88 -25.56
C GLY A 189 -2.19 -3.84 -25.55
N GLU A 190 -2.35 -5.00 -24.92
CA GLU A 190 -1.30 -6.03 -24.85
C GLU A 190 -1.51 -7.13 -25.90
N LEU A 191 -0.41 -7.52 -26.55
CA LEU A 191 -0.45 -8.22 -27.82
C LEU A 191 0.48 -9.44 -27.79
N ARG A 192 -0.03 -10.61 -28.19
CA ARG A 192 0.74 -11.85 -28.33
C ARG A 192 0.34 -12.58 -29.60
N CYS A 193 1.33 -12.95 -30.43
CA CYS A 193 1.05 -13.66 -31.68
C CYS A 193 0.52 -15.08 -31.47
N LYS A 194 0.72 -15.67 -30.29
CA LYS A 194 0.20 -17.00 -29.95
C LYS A 194 -1.07 -16.87 -29.11
N ASP A 195 -1.91 -17.88 -29.23
CA ASP A 195 -3.04 -18.15 -28.33
C ASP A 195 -2.70 -19.43 -27.55
N ASP A 196 -1.90 -19.28 -26.49
CA ASP A 196 -1.54 -20.34 -25.55
C ASP A 196 -1.58 -19.80 -24.11
N LEU A 197 -1.60 -20.70 -23.12
CA LEU A 197 -1.75 -20.32 -21.71
C LEU A 197 -0.61 -19.44 -21.18
N THR A 198 0.58 -19.50 -21.77
CA THR A 198 1.69 -18.61 -21.42
C THR A 198 1.40 -17.20 -21.93
N ALA A 199 1.05 -17.07 -23.21
CA ALA A 199 0.67 -15.80 -23.82
C ALA A 199 -0.52 -15.12 -23.11
N LEU A 200 -1.52 -15.91 -22.69
CA LEU A 200 -2.68 -15.41 -21.94
C LEU A 200 -2.29 -14.90 -20.55
N ASN A 201 -1.52 -15.69 -19.77
CA ASN A 201 -1.07 -15.25 -18.44
C ASN A 201 -0.18 -14.00 -18.51
N ASP A 202 0.76 -13.95 -19.47
CA ASP A 202 1.57 -12.77 -19.78
C ASP A 202 0.71 -11.52 -20.00
N ASN A 203 -0.29 -11.63 -20.88
CA ASN A 203 -1.19 -10.53 -21.24
C ASN A 203 -2.04 -10.06 -20.06
N ILE A 204 -2.51 -10.98 -19.20
CA ILE A 204 -3.23 -10.65 -17.95
C ILE A 204 -2.31 -9.82 -17.03
N HIS A 205 -1.12 -10.33 -16.72
CA HIS A 205 -0.18 -9.66 -15.83
C HIS A 205 0.24 -8.27 -16.34
N GLN A 206 0.53 -8.14 -17.64
CA GLN A 206 0.92 -6.86 -18.24
C GLN A 206 -0.25 -5.87 -18.31
N THR A 207 -1.46 -6.33 -18.63
CA THR A 207 -2.67 -5.50 -18.66
C THR A 207 -3.01 -4.94 -17.29
N MET A 208 -2.99 -5.79 -16.25
CA MET A 208 -3.26 -5.35 -14.88
C MET A 208 -2.20 -4.38 -14.37
N TRP A 209 -0.91 -4.64 -14.67
CA TRP A 209 0.18 -3.71 -14.38
C TRP A 209 -0.02 -2.34 -15.04
N ASN A 210 -0.46 -2.31 -16.30
CA ASN A 210 -0.74 -1.07 -17.02
C ASN A 210 -1.93 -0.30 -16.45
N LEU A 211 -3.04 -0.99 -16.16
CA LEU A 211 -4.22 -0.41 -15.52
C LEU A 211 -3.86 0.19 -14.16
N HIS A 212 -3.09 -0.53 -13.34
CA HIS A 212 -2.54 -0.02 -12.08
C HIS A 212 -1.68 1.24 -12.30
N HIS A 213 -0.80 1.24 -13.30
CA HIS A 213 0.05 2.42 -13.57
C HIS A 213 -0.75 3.66 -14.00
N LEU A 214 -1.76 3.49 -14.85
CA LEU A 214 -2.64 4.60 -15.25
C LEU A 214 -3.37 5.16 -14.03
N MET A 215 -3.98 4.28 -13.22
CA MET A 215 -4.73 4.64 -12.01
C MET A 215 -3.83 5.22 -10.90
N ARG A 216 -2.55 4.86 -10.84
CA ARG A 216 -1.62 5.32 -9.81
C ARG A 216 -0.84 6.57 -10.17
N LYS A 217 -0.40 6.75 -11.42
CA LYS A 217 0.50 7.86 -11.78
C LYS A 217 -0.23 9.16 -12.04
N ASP A 218 -1.39 9.13 -12.69
CA ASP A 218 -2.20 10.33 -12.93
C ASP A 218 -3.28 10.45 -11.82
N PRO A 219 -3.22 11.48 -10.94
CA PRO A 219 -4.18 11.65 -9.83
C PRO A 219 -5.61 11.85 -10.33
N ARG A 220 -5.79 12.35 -11.55
CA ARG A 220 -7.10 12.61 -12.15
C ARG A 220 -7.83 11.31 -12.55
N ARG A 221 -7.24 10.12 -12.38
CA ARG A 221 -7.83 8.87 -12.89
C ARG A 221 -8.85 8.25 -11.95
N ARG A 222 -10.09 8.22 -12.46
CA ARG A 222 -11.29 7.66 -11.84
C ARG A 222 -11.53 6.21 -12.25
N PHE A 223 -11.21 5.91 -13.51
CA PHE A 223 -11.23 4.57 -14.11
C PHE A 223 -10.30 4.52 -15.32
N ALA A 224 -9.97 3.31 -15.78
CA ALA A 224 -9.17 3.09 -16.97
C ALA A 224 -9.64 1.85 -17.75
N HIS A 225 -9.40 1.87 -19.07
CA HIS A 225 -9.67 0.76 -19.98
C HIS A 225 -8.37 0.16 -20.54
N SER A 226 -8.42 -1.11 -20.92
CA SER A 226 -7.34 -1.79 -21.62
C SER A 226 -7.91 -2.92 -22.47
N PHE A 227 -7.11 -3.51 -23.34
CA PHE A 227 -7.47 -4.74 -24.06
C PHE A 227 -6.29 -5.70 -24.18
N THR A 228 -6.58 -6.98 -24.38
CA THR A 228 -5.58 -7.99 -24.75
C THR A 228 -5.93 -8.60 -26.10
N ILE A 229 -4.92 -9.04 -26.86
CA ILE A 229 -5.08 -9.86 -28.05
C ILE A 229 -4.09 -11.03 -28.03
N GLU A 230 -4.62 -12.24 -28.04
CA GLU A 230 -3.93 -13.51 -28.21
C GLU A 230 -4.25 -14.09 -29.60
N ASN A 231 -3.32 -13.96 -30.55
CA ASN A 231 -3.51 -14.22 -31.99
C ASN A 231 -4.69 -13.43 -32.61
N ARG A 232 -5.92 -13.94 -32.51
CA ARG A 232 -7.17 -13.30 -32.96
C ARG A 232 -8.21 -13.15 -31.84
N THR A 233 -7.99 -13.84 -30.73
CA THR A 233 -8.80 -13.79 -29.52
C THR A 233 -8.52 -12.45 -28.84
N MET A 234 -9.57 -11.67 -28.55
CA MET A 234 -9.49 -10.35 -27.94
C MET A 234 -10.35 -10.31 -26.68
N ARG A 235 -9.87 -9.63 -25.64
CA ARG A 235 -10.65 -9.31 -24.42
C ARG A 235 -10.56 -7.82 -24.10
N LEU A 236 -11.67 -7.27 -23.63
CA LEU A 236 -11.74 -5.90 -23.11
C LEU A 236 -11.60 -5.94 -21.59
N TRP A 237 -10.87 -4.98 -21.05
CA TRP A 237 -10.55 -4.86 -19.62
C TRP A 237 -10.92 -3.46 -19.12
N PHE A 238 -11.35 -3.39 -17.87
CA PHE A 238 -11.72 -2.16 -17.18
C PHE A 238 -11.30 -2.24 -15.72
N CYS A 239 -10.93 -1.11 -15.12
CA CYS A 239 -10.85 -0.98 -13.68
C CYS A 239 -11.35 0.38 -13.20
N ASN A 240 -11.83 0.42 -11.96
CA ASN A 240 -12.12 1.61 -11.18
C ASN A 240 -11.72 1.38 -9.72
N ARG A 241 -11.97 2.35 -8.84
CA ARG A 241 -11.58 2.30 -7.42
C ARG A 241 -12.33 1.27 -6.56
N SER A 242 -13.36 0.61 -7.10
CA SER A 242 -14.02 -0.53 -6.45
C SER A 242 -13.56 -1.87 -7.02
N THR A 243 -13.30 -1.98 -8.33
CA THR A 243 -13.17 -3.31 -8.96
C THR A 243 -12.44 -3.32 -10.31
N TYR A 244 -12.09 -4.54 -10.73
CA TYR A 244 -11.65 -4.87 -12.09
C TYR A 244 -12.78 -5.62 -12.80
N ALA A 245 -12.83 -5.53 -14.14
CA ALA A 245 -13.76 -6.28 -14.96
C ALA A 245 -13.11 -6.68 -16.28
N VAL A 246 -13.48 -7.86 -16.79
CA VAL A 246 -13.03 -8.36 -18.09
C VAL A 246 -14.23 -8.85 -18.92
N SER A 247 -14.16 -8.71 -20.24
CA SER A 247 -15.15 -9.28 -21.13
C SER A 247 -14.95 -10.77 -21.36
N ASP A 248 -16.00 -11.43 -21.84
CA ASP A 248 -15.85 -12.63 -22.65
C ASP A 248 -14.84 -12.40 -23.79
N ALA A 249 -14.14 -13.46 -24.18
CA ALA A 249 -13.28 -13.42 -25.35
C ALA A 249 -14.12 -13.43 -26.63
N PHE A 250 -13.67 -12.71 -27.64
CA PHE A 250 -14.21 -12.74 -29.00
C PHE A 250 -13.09 -12.77 -30.04
N ASP A 251 -13.44 -13.16 -31.24
CA ASP A 251 -12.55 -13.10 -32.40
C ASP A 251 -12.73 -11.75 -33.10
N PHE A 252 -11.76 -10.83 -32.97
CA PHE A 252 -11.91 -9.46 -33.49
C PHE A 252 -12.02 -9.41 -35.03
N CYS A 253 -11.66 -10.49 -35.74
CA CYS A 253 -11.86 -10.63 -37.17
C CYS A 253 -13.29 -11.08 -37.49
N SER A 254 -13.81 -12.13 -36.86
CA SER A 254 -15.14 -12.65 -37.18
C SER A 254 -16.30 -11.96 -36.47
N GLU A 255 -16.03 -11.21 -35.41
CA GLU A 255 -16.97 -10.38 -34.65
C GLU A 255 -16.53 -8.90 -34.62
N PRO A 256 -16.37 -8.23 -35.78
CA PRO A 256 -15.75 -6.90 -35.89
C PRO A 256 -16.53 -5.80 -35.16
N ARG A 257 -17.81 -6.03 -34.84
CA ARG A 257 -18.69 -5.05 -34.18
C ARG A 257 -18.15 -4.62 -32.82
N TYR A 258 -17.52 -5.51 -32.06
CA TYR A 258 -17.02 -5.18 -30.73
C TYR A 258 -15.74 -4.33 -30.77
N ILE A 259 -14.79 -4.61 -31.68
CA ILE A 259 -13.61 -3.75 -31.85
C ILE A 259 -14.00 -2.38 -32.45
N ILE A 260 -14.98 -2.32 -33.36
CA ILE A 260 -15.55 -1.05 -33.86
C ILE A 260 -16.17 -0.25 -32.70
N HIS A 261 -17.02 -0.87 -31.88
CA HIS A 261 -17.64 -0.22 -30.72
C HIS A 261 -16.56 0.29 -29.75
N TYR A 262 -15.58 -0.55 -29.39
CA TYR A 262 -14.51 -0.19 -28.46
C TYR A 262 -13.67 0.99 -28.99
N PHE A 263 -13.17 0.91 -30.23
CA PHE A 263 -12.33 1.97 -30.81
C PHE A 263 -13.08 3.30 -30.95
N LEU A 264 -14.32 3.30 -31.44
CA LEU A 264 -15.12 4.53 -31.50
C LEU A 264 -15.39 5.12 -30.12
N SER A 265 -15.53 4.28 -29.10
CA SER A 265 -15.75 4.74 -27.72
C SER A 265 -14.53 5.45 -27.14
N LEU A 266 -13.31 5.03 -27.52
CA LEU A 266 -12.08 5.69 -27.10
C LEU A 266 -11.80 6.95 -27.94
N MET A 267 -12.04 6.90 -29.25
CA MET A 267 -11.71 7.97 -30.21
C MET A 267 -12.58 9.22 -30.09
N TYR A 268 -13.81 9.13 -29.57
CA TYR A 268 -14.79 10.23 -29.62
C TYR A 268 -15.39 10.61 -28.26
N ALA A 269 -14.82 10.09 -27.17
CA ALA A 269 -15.23 10.44 -25.82
C ALA A 269 -14.50 11.70 -25.32
N SER A 270 -15.19 12.46 -24.46
CA SER A 270 -14.57 13.53 -23.68
C SER A 270 -13.62 12.95 -22.62
N GLU A 271 -12.70 13.77 -22.11
CA GLU A 271 -11.75 13.36 -21.06
C GLU A 271 -12.47 12.80 -19.82
N ALA A 272 -13.55 13.45 -19.39
CA ALA A 272 -14.42 12.94 -18.34
C ALA A 272 -14.91 11.51 -18.63
N GLN A 273 -15.39 11.26 -19.84
CA GLN A 273 -15.87 9.93 -20.24
C GLN A 273 -14.73 8.90 -20.41
N LEU A 274 -13.49 9.34 -20.65
CA LEU A 274 -12.29 8.51 -20.72
C LEU A 274 -11.62 8.28 -19.35
N GLY A 275 -12.26 8.72 -18.26
CA GLY A 275 -11.86 8.40 -16.90
C GLY A 275 -10.96 9.44 -16.23
N TRP A 276 -10.74 10.58 -16.85
CA TRP A 276 -10.17 11.75 -16.17
C TRP A 276 -11.24 12.45 -15.31
N ASP A 277 -10.77 13.14 -14.27
CA ASP A 277 -11.49 14.13 -13.51
C ASP A 277 -11.18 15.53 -14.06
N THR A 278 -12.18 16.18 -14.64
CA THR A 278 -12.07 17.53 -15.22
C THR A 278 -12.14 18.64 -14.17
N THR A 279 -12.33 18.30 -12.88
CA THR A 279 -12.32 19.25 -11.75
C THR A 279 -10.95 19.40 -11.09
N MET A 280 -9.95 18.62 -11.54
CA MET A 280 -8.54 18.70 -11.16
C MET A 280 -7.72 19.05 -12.42
N VAL A 281 -7.47 20.35 -12.61
CA VAL A 281 -6.83 20.87 -13.83
C VAL A 281 -5.31 20.92 -13.63
N PRO A 282 -4.49 20.26 -14.48
CA PRO A 282 -3.04 20.38 -14.39
C PRO A 282 -2.58 21.78 -14.82
N VAL A 283 -1.70 22.39 -14.04
CA VAL A 283 -1.10 23.70 -14.33
C VAL A 283 0.41 23.65 -14.16
N ALA A 284 1.13 24.47 -14.92
CA ALA A 284 2.59 24.56 -14.87
C ALA A 284 2.99 25.88 -14.20
N VAL A 285 3.76 25.79 -13.12
CA VAL A 285 4.23 26.93 -12.34
C VAL A 285 5.73 26.77 -12.12
N ASP A 286 6.51 27.74 -12.60
CA ASP A 286 7.98 27.72 -12.55
C ASP A 286 8.63 26.44 -13.11
N GLY A 287 7.95 25.84 -14.09
CA GLY A 287 8.32 24.56 -14.73
C GLY A 287 7.79 23.32 -14.00
N TYR A 288 7.31 23.43 -12.76
CA TYR A 288 6.76 22.31 -12.00
C TYR A 288 5.28 22.10 -12.30
N LEU A 289 4.87 20.83 -12.31
CA LEU A 289 3.47 20.46 -12.34
C LEU A 289 2.80 20.71 -10.98
N GLN A 290 1.71 21.46 -11.02
CA GLN A 290 0.76 21.65 -9.93
C GLN A 290 -0.65 21.32 -10.45
N TYR A 291 -1.64 21.32 -9.57
CA TYR A 291 -3.04 21.10 -9.92
C TYR A 291 -3.92 22.18 -9.31
N ASP A 292 -4.84 22.72 -10.12
CA ASP A 292 -5.96 23.53 -9.67
C ASP A 292 -7.12 22.59 -9.37
N ILE A 293 -7.33 22.29 -8.08
CA ILE A 293 -8.32 21.35 -7.57
C ILE A 293 -9.58 22.12 -7.16
N THR A 294 -10.71 21.77 -7.77
CA THR A 294 -12.03 22.30 -7.37
C THR A 294 -12.63 21.45 -6.25
N VAL A 295 -13.14 22.10 -5.21
CA VAL A 295 -13.87 21.49 -4.10
C VAL A 295 -15.22 22.20 -3.96
N ASN A 296 -16.30 21.41 -3.95
CA ASN A 296 -17.68 21.90 -3.84
C ASN A 296 -18.18 21.68 -2.41
N GLU A 297 -18.87 22.67 -1.85
CA GLU A 297 -19.45 22.59 -0.49
C GLU A 297 -20.79 21.85 -0.44
N SER A 298 -21.42 21.57 -1.59
CA SER A 298 -22.70 20.88 -1.70
C SER A 298 -22.64 19.66 -2.61
N LEU A 299 -23.49 18.68 -2.30
CA LEU A 299 -23.75 17.50 -3.13
C LEU A 299 -24.54 17.82 -4.41
N TYR A 300 -25.19 18.99 -4.51
CA TYR A 300 -26.02 19.37 -5.65
C TYR A 300 -25.33 20.47 -6.50
N PRO A 301 -25.12 20.24 -7.82
CA PRO A 301 -24.48 21.21 -8.70
C PRO A 301 -25.21 22.56 -8.71
N GLY A 302 -24.47 23.66 -8.53
CA GLY A 302 -25.03 25.01 -8.50
C GLY A 302 -25.69 25.42 -7.18
N THR A 303 -25.48 24.66 -6.11
CA THR A 303 -25.80 25.05 -4.73
C THR A 303 -24.52 24.99 -3.89
N GLY A 304 -24.38 25.83 -2.86
CA GLY A 304 -23.14 25.95 -2.07
C GLY A 304 -22.00 26.67 -2.81
N GLU A 305 -20.94 27.03 -2.09
CA GLU A 305 -19.75 27.60 -2.70
C GLU A 305 -18.90 26.53 -3.39
N SER A 306 -18.21 26.91 -4.46
CA SER A 306 -17.16 26.12 -5.09
C SER A 306 -15.85 26.89 -4.96
N ARG A 307 -14.84 26.25 -4.39
CA ARG A 307 -13.52 26.85 -4.13
C ARG A 307 -12.46 26.09 -4.92
N VAL A 308 -11.55 26.82 -5.55
CA VAL A 308 -10.44 26.24 -6.31
C VAL A 308 -9.16 26.47 -5.54
N TYR A 309 -8.30 25.45 -5.46
CA TYR A 309 -7.04 25.51 -4.73
C TYR A 309 -5.90 25.03 -5.62
N ARG A 310 -4.75 25.72 -5.59
CA ARG A 310 -3.54 25.32 -6.31
C ARG A 310 -2.60 24.54 -5.40
N THR A 311 -2.24 23.33 -5.80
CA THR A 311 -1.31 22.48 -5.03
C THR A 311 0.13 22.98 -5.10
N SER A 312 0.89 22.81 -4.02
CA SER A 312 2.30 23.18 -3.91
C SER A 312 3.19 22.10 -3.29
N GLU A 313 2.62 21.00 -2.79
CA GLU A 313 3.35 19.81 -2.32
C GLU A 313 2.42 18.59 -2.35
N LEU A 314 2.94 17.38 -2.59
CA LEU A 314 2.24 16.12 -2.36
C LEU A 314 2.69 15.55 -1.02
N LEU A 315 1.85 15.69 0.01
CA LEU A 315 2.15 15.32 1.39
C LEU A 315 2.02 13.80 1.62
N SER A 316 1.07 13.14 0.95
CA SER A 316 0.90 11.68 1.06
C SER A 316 0.21 11.07 -0.16
N ASP A 317 0.67 9.91 -0.61
CA ASP A 317 0.04 9.10 -1.66
C ASP A 317 0.08 7.57 -1.38
N GLY A 318 0.41 7.15 -0.15
CA GLY A 318 0.71 5.76 0.20
C GLY A 318 -0.43 4.76 -0.07
N SER A 319 -1.68 5.20 -0.11
CA SER A 319 -2.82 4.34 -0.45
C SER A 319 -3.11 4.21 -1.95
N THR A 320 -2.32 4.87 -2.81
CA THR A 320 -2.43 4.74 -4.29
C THR A 320 -1.76 3.48 -4.85
N PHE A 321 -1.12 2.67 -4.00
CA PHE A 321 -0.49 1.40 -4.38
C PHE A 321 -1.50 0.30 -4.76
N SER A 322 -2.73 0.34 -4.23
CA SER A 322 -3.82 -0.52 -4.70
C SER A 322 -4.68 0.21 -5.74
N VAL A 323 -5.23 -0.54 -6.70
CA VAL A 323 -6.26 0.02 -7.60
C VAL A 323 -7.61 0.09 -6.92
N ARG A 324 -7.91 -0.87 -6.03
CA ARG A 324 -9.15 -0.91 -5.24
C ARG A 324 -8.95 -0.14 -3.94
N GLY A 325 -10.04 0.40 -3.39
CA GLY A 325 -9.99 1.14 -2.12
C GLY A 325 -9.86 2.64 -2.32
N ARG A 326 -9.20 3.32 -1.37
CA ARG A 326 -9.32 4.77 -1.20
C ARG A 326 -8.53 5.61 -2.21
N ALA A 327 -7.36 5.14 -2.64
CA ALA A 327 -6.42 5.90 -3.46
C ALA A 327 -6.19 7.36 -2.96
N THR A 328 -6.28 7.56 -1.65
CA THR A 328 -6.14 8.84 -0.97
C THR A 328 -4.84 9.52 -1.33
N ARG A 329 -4.93 10.79 -1.70
CA ARG A 329 -3.82 11.73 -1.78
C ARG A 329 -4.06 12.91 -0.84
N VAL A 330 -3.00 13.39 -0.22
CA VAL A 330 -3.03 14.62 0.59
C VAL A 330 -2.08 15.62 -0.03
N TRP A 331 -2.56 16.82 -0.32
CA TRP A 331 -1.79 17.89 -0.97
C TRP A 331 -1.69 19.11 -0.06
N ARG A 332 -0.51 19.74 -0.01
CA ARG A 332 -0.41 21.15 0.42
C ARG A 332 -0.93 22.00 -0.73
N ALA A 333 -1.75 23.00 -0.43
CA ALA A 333 -2.31 23.90 -1.44
C ALA A 333 -2.60 25.29 -0.85
N ARG A 334 -2.96 26.24 -1.72
CA ARG A 334 -3.55 27.55 -1.32
C ARG A 334 -4.82 27.83 -2.10
N LEU A 335 -5.72 28.62 -1.52
CA LEU A 335 -6.93 29.08 -2.18
C LEU A 335 -6.56 29.94 -3.41
N LEU A 336 -7.29 29.78 -4.52
CA LEU A 336 -7.18 30.66 -5.68
C LEU A 336 -8.28 31.72 -5.66
N GLU A 337 -7.87 32.99 -5.58
CA GLU A 337 -8.74 34.14 -5.84
C GLU A 337 -8.24 34.86 -7.10
N TYR A 338 -9.13 35.13 -8.05
CA TYR A 338 -8.80 35.77 -9.34
C TYR A 338 -7.62 35.09 -10.09
N GLY A 339 -7.45 33.78 -9.89
CA GLY A 339 -6.38 32.96 -10.50
C GLY A 339 -5.02 33.01 -9.76
N GLN A 340 -4.92 33.70 -8.64
CA GLN A 340 -3.71 33.84 -7.83
C GLN A 340 -3.82 33.08 -6.49
N PRO A 341 -2.77 32.37 -6.04
CA PRO A 341 -2.72 31.77 -4.71
C PRO A 341 -2.74 32.82 -3.60
N VAL A 342 -3.68 32.70 -2.66
CA VAL A 342 -3.88 33.61 -1.52
C VAL A 342 -4.06 32.82 -0.22
N GLY A 343 -3.87 33.51 0.91
CA GLY A 343 -4.05 32.95 2.25
C GLY A 343 -2.89 32.07 2.74
N GLU A 344 -3.15 31.35 3.82
CA GLU A 344 -2.25 30.35 4.40
C GLU A 344 -2.27 29.04 3.58
N ASP A 345 -1.25 28.20 3.76
CA ASP A 345 -1.27 26.83 3.20
C ASP A 345 -2.37 25.99 3.88
N VAL A 346 -3.07 25.16 3.10
CA VAL A 346 -4.10 24.22 3.54
C VAL A 346 -3.77 22.80 3.09
N ALA A 347 -4.34 21.79 3.76
CA ALA A 347 -4.21 20.39 3.36
C ALA A 347 -5.49 19.89 2.65
N ILE A 348 -5.37 19.38 1.43
CA ILE A 348 -6.49 18.81 0.66
C ILE A 348 -6.37 17.30 0.63
N ARG A 349 -7.32 16.59 1.25
CA ARG A 349 -7.47 15.14 1.18
C ARG A 349 -8.46 14.80 0.06
N ASP A 350 -7.96 14.16 -0.99
CA ASP A 350 -8.67 13.68 -2.19
C ASP A 350 -8.74 12.15 -2.11
N SER A 351 -9.95 11.55 -2.06
CA SER A 351 -10.10 10.13 -1.74
C SER A 351 -11.40 9.47 -2.24
N TRP A 352 -11.40 8.14 -2.28
CA TRP A 352 -12.54 7.30 -2.66
C TRP A 352 -13.10 6.56 -1.44
N VAL A 353 -14.09 7.17 -0.80
CA VAL A 353 -14.78 6.69 0.41
C VAL A 353 -15.96 5.79 0.07
N ASP A 354 -16.42 4.95 1.00
CA ASP A 354 -17.62 4.14 0.74
C ASP A 354 -18.87 5.04 0.57
N ALA A 355 -19.65 4.82 -0.48
CA ALA A 355 -20.72 5.74 -0.88
C ALA A 355 -21.95 5.70 0.04
N ASP A 356 -22.08 4.66 0.86
CA ASP A 356 -23.08 4.44 1.90
C ASP A 356 -22.64 4.93 3.29
N LYS A 357 -21.36 5.27 3.49
CA LYS A 357 -20.85 5.82 4.76
C LYS A 357 -21.05 7.34 4.88
N PRO A 358 -21.27 7.87 6.11
CA PRO A 358 -21.20 9.30 6.36
C PRO A 358 -19.80 9.85 6.01
N ARG A 359 -19.73 11.14 5.64
CA ARG A 359 -18.45 11.81 5.35
C ARG A 359 -17.75 12.24 6.62
N GLU A 360 -16.42 12.33 6.57
CA GLU A 360 -15.56 12.62 7.72
C GLU A 360 -15.99 13.91 8.46
N ALA A 361 -16.27 14.99 7.72
CA ALA A 361 -16.80 16.24 8.29
C ALA A 361 -18.14 16.06 9.04
N THR A 362 -19.02 15.19 8.54
CA THR A 362 -20.29 14.86 9.22
C THR A 362 -20.04 14.08 10.50
N VAL A 363 -19.11 13.11 10.48
CA VAL A 363 -18.75 12.32 11.67
C VAL A 363 -18.12 13.19 12.75
N ILE A 364 -17.17 14.06 12.37
CA ILE A 364 -16.56 15.06 13.28
C ILE A 364 -17.62 15.94 13.94
N ASN A 365 -18.57 16.49 13.17
CA ASN A 365 -19.65 17.31 13.71
C ASN A 365 -20.58 16.54 14.64
N ASN A 366 -20.86 15.26 14.35
CA ASN A 366 -21.67 14.40 15.23
C ASN A 366 -20.95 14.11 16.56
N ILE A 367 -19.64 13.83 16.52
CA ILE A 367 -18.82 13.64 17.73
C ILE A 367 -18.86 14.91 18.60
N LEU A 368 -18.63 16.09 18.00
CA LEU A 368 -18.67 17.38 18.70
C LEU A 368 -20.05 17.71 19.29
N ALA A 369 -21.14 17.30 18.63
CA ALA A 369 -22.50 17.47 19.12
C ALA A 369 -22.86 16.50 20.27
N ASP A 370 -22.25 15.32 20.28
CA ASP A 370 -22.45 14.29 21.32
C ASP A 370 -21.56 14.48 22.58
N VAL A 371 -20.63 15.46 22.60
CA VAL A 371 -19.82 15.78 23.78
C VAL A 371 -20.73 16.15 24.96
N PRO A 372 -20.67 15.41 26.10
CA PRO A 372 -21.52 15.68 27.25
C PRO A 372 -21.09 16.95 27.98
N PRO A 373 -22.00 17.59 28.75
CA PRO A 373 -21.64 18.68 29.65
C PRO A 373 -20.63 18.21 30.72
N ASP A 374 -19.64 19.05 31.03
CA ASP A 374 -18.61 18.74 32.03
C ASP A 374 -19.21 18.53 33.44
N THR A 375 -20.33 19.19 33.74
CA THR A 375 -21.10 19.00 34.98
C THR A 375 -22.57 18.63 34.69
N PRO A 376 -23.15 17.59 35.33
CA PRO A 376 -24.56 17.25 35.16
C PRO A 376 -25.47 18.38 35.69
N GLY A 377 -26.07 19.14 34.79
CA GLY A 377 -26.89 20.32 35.11
C GLY A 377 -26.11 21.64 35.19
N GLY A 378 -24.88 21.69 34.67
CA GLY A 378 -24.14 22.94 34.47
C GLY A 378 -24.78 23.85 33.41
N GLU A 379 -24.32 25.10 33.38
CA GLU A 379 -24.72 26.09 32.37
C GLU A 379 -24.11 25.74 31.00
N ASP A 380 -24.70 26.25 29.90
CA ASP A 380 -24.25 25.97 28.53
C ASP A 380 -22.75 26.28 28.29
N HIS A 381 -22.18 27.17 29.10
CA HIS A 381 -20.77 27.56 29.08
C HIS A 381 -19.78 26.40 29.35
N ASP A 382 -20.10 25.47 30.25
CA ASP A 382 -19.21 24.36 30.61
C ASP A 382 -19.08 23.38 29.43
N THR A 383 -20.17 23.05 28.75
CA THR A 383 -20.15 22.10 27.62
C THR A 383 -19.37 22.66 26.42
N GLU A 384 -19.38 23.98 26.23
CA GLU A 384 -18.63 24.61 25.14
C GLU A 384 -17.11 24.59 25.40
N HIS A 385 -16.66 24.47 26.65
CA HIS A 385 -15.24 24.30 26.98
C HIS A 385 -14.69 22.99 26.44
N SER A 386 -15.22 21.83 26.84
CA SER A 386 -14.70 20.54 26.38
C SER A 386 -14.97 20.24 24.89
N ARG A 387 -15.96 20.90 24.27
CA ARG A 387 -16.06 20.98 22.79
C ARG A 387 -14.90 21.77 22.17
N ASN A 388 -14.53 22.91 22.74
CA ASN A 388 -13.40 23.70 22.25
C ASN A 388 -12.07 22.96 22.44
N ASP A 389 -11.86 22.34 23.60
CA ASP A 389 -10.69 21.49 23.86
C ASP A 389 -10.58 20.37 22.80
N LEU A 390 -11.69 19.69 22.48
CA LEU A 390 -11.68 18.68 21.42
C LEU A 390 -11.39 19.29 20.02
N ARG A 391 -11.89 20.49 19.71
CA ARG A 391 -11.56 21.20 18.45
C ARG A 391 -10.06 21.50 18.34
N GLU A 392 -9.35 21.75 19.44
CA GLU A 392 -7.89 21.91 19.39
C GLU A 392 -7.20 20.65 18.87
N TYR A 393 -7.70 19.46 19.21
CA TYR A 393 -7.18 18.17 18.76
C TYR A 393 -7.76 17.65 17.43
N LEU A 394 -8.74 18.31 16.83
CA LEU A 394 -9.34 17.92 15.54
C LEU A 394 -8.83 18.79 14.40
N LEU A 395 -8.77 18.24 13.18
CA LEU A 395 -8.50 19.04 11.98
C LEU A 395 -9.69 19.96 11.67
N THR A 396 -9.40 21.24 11.40
CA THR A 396 -10.41 22.26 11.11
C THR A 396 -10.86 22.15 9.65
N VAL A 397 -12.09 21.69 9.42
CA VAL A 397 -12.68 21.57 8.08
C VAL A 397 -13.04 22.94 7.52
N LEU A 398 -12.46 23.33 6.38
CA LEU A 398 -12.75 24.58 5.67
C LEU A 398 -13.81 24.42 4.57
N VAL A 399 -13.80 23.28 3.87
CA VAL A 399 -14.82 22.87 2.89
C VAL A 399 -14.72 21.36 2.66
N SER A 400 -15.84 20.70 2.40
CA SER A 400 -15.93 19.25 2.18
C SER A 400 -17.09 18.93 1.24
N GLY A 401 -16.90 17.99 0.31
CA GLY A 401 -17.96 17.53 -0.57
C GLY A 401 -17.55 16.44 -1.56
N ASP A 402 -18.55 15.72 -2.07
CA ASP A 402 -18.36 14.73 -3.13
C ASP A 402 -18.05 15.42 -4.47
N VAL A 403 -17.15 14.83 -5.26
CA VAL A 403 -16.72 15.38 -6.55
C VAL A 403 -17.84 15.23 -7.59
N VAL A 404 -17.99 16.24 -8.44
CA VAL A 404 -19.02 16.29 -9.49
C VAL A 404 -18.34 16.51 -10.83
N VAL A 405 -18.37 15.52 -11.71
CA VAL A 405 -17.77 15.55 -13.06
C VAL A 405 -18.89 15.58 -14.11
N ASP A 406 -18.84 16.54 -15.05
CA ASP A 406 -19.90 16.77 -16.06
C ASP A 406 -21.32 16.90 -15.48
N GLY A 407 -21.45 17.51 -14.29
CA GLY A 407 -22.72 17.67 -13.58
C GLY A 407 -23.28 16.37 -12.99
N LEU A 408 -22.48 15.30 -12.93
CA LEU A 408 -22.83 14.02 -12.32
C LEU A 408 -21.93 13.74 -11.12
N LEU A 409 -22.55 13.24 -10.05
CA LEU A 409 -21.84 12.81 -8.85
C LEU A 409 -20.86 11.68 -9.18
N ASP A 410 -19.61 11.84 -8.79
CA ASP A 410 -18.54 10.92 -9.16
C ASP A 410 -18.52 9.70 -8.23
N ARG A 411 -19.14 8.63 -8.71
CA ARG A 411 -19.24 7.35 -8.02
C ARG A 411 -18.84 6.21 -8.94
N THR A 412 -18.17 5.20 -8.40
CA THR A 412 -17.91 3.97 -9.16
C THR A 412 -19.25 3.31 -9.51
N GLN A 413 -19.49 3.04 -10.80
CA GLN A 413 -20.68 2.27 -11.14
C GLN A 413 -20.48 0.82 -10.66
N PRO A 414 -21.45 0.22 -9.95
CA PRO A 414 -21.37 -1.18 -9.58
C PRO A 414 -21.28 -2.00 -10.87
N VAL A 415 -20.23 -2.82 -11.00
CA VAL A 415 -20.11 -3.72 -12.14
C VAL A 415 -21.31 -4.67 -12.11
N PRO A 416 -22.10 -4.74 -13.20
CA PRO A 416 -23.36 -5.48 -13.18
C PRO A 416 -23.17 -6.94 -12.74
N TYR A 417 -23.89 -7.37 -11.68
CA TYR A 417 -23.73 -8.71 -11.09
C TYR A 417 -23.69 -9.82 -12.14
N THR A 418 -22.66 -10.65 -12.08
CA THR A 418 -22.39 -11.76 -12.98
C THR A 418 -21.95 -12.95 -12.15
N PRO A 419 -22.49 -14.17 -12.37
CA PRO A 419 -22.00 -15.37 -11.71
C PRO A 419 -20.68 -15.87 -12.30
N ALA A 420 -20.24 -15.32 -13.44
CA ALA A 420 -18.99 -15.70 -14.09
C ALA A 420 -17.81 -14.90 -13.54
N SER A 421 -16.76 -15.61 -13.10
CA SER A 421 -15.50 -15.02 -12.66
C SER A 421 -14.34 -15.50 -13.53
N PHE A 422 -13.51 -14.57 -13.99
CA PHE A 422 -12.27 -14.85 -14.72
C PHE A 422 -11.11 -14.98 -13.74
N ASN A 423 -10.47 -16.15 -13.68
CA ASN A 423 -9.29 -16.36 -12.83
C ASN A 423 -8.09 -15.57 -13.35
N ILE A 424 -7.41 -14.82 -12.47
CA ILE A 424 -6.27 -13.99 -12.87
C ILE A 424 -5.04 -14.85 -13.19
N ARG A 425 -4.90 -16.01 -12.54
CA ARG A 425 -3.89 -17.04 -12.88
C ARG A 425 -4.55 -18.21 -13.61
N GLN A 426 -4.40 -18.27 -14.93
CA GLN A 426 -4.96 -19.31 -15.78
C GLN A 426 -4.10 -20.58 -15.66
N LYS A 427 -4.71 -21.65 -15.12
CA LYS A 427 -4.07 -22.96 -14.96
C LYS A 427 -4.38 -23.86 -16.14
N ASP A 428 -3.38 -24.58 -16.66
CA ASP A 428 -3.62 -25.69 -17.58
C ASP A 428 -4.48 -26.76 -16.88
N THR A 429 -5.65 -27.05 -17.44
CA THR A 429 -6.61 -28.05 -16.96
C THR A 429 -6.63 -29.30 -17.83
N SER A 430 -5.80 -29.39 -18.87
CA SER A 430 -5.73 -30.58 -19.73
C SER A 430 -5.35 -31.82 -18.94
N GLU A 431 -5.86 -32.99 -19.34
CA GLU A 431 -5.55 -34.28 -18.70
C GLU A 431 -4.04 -34.55 -18.61
N ARG A 432 -3.27 -34.07 -19.62
CA ARG A 432 -1.81 -34.15 -19.65
C ARG A 432 -1.15 -33.31 -18.55
N ALA A 433 -1.65 -32.09 -18.30
CA ALA A 433 -1.15 -31.24 -17.24
C ALA A 433 -1.62 -31.69 -15.85
N GLN A 434 -2.85 -32.21 -15.74
CA GLN A 434 -3.33 -32.87 -14.53
C GLN A 434 -2.45 -34.08 -14.19
N SER A 435 -2.21 -34.99 -15.15
CA SER A 435 -1.35 -36.17 -14.96
C SER A 435 0.08 -35.80 -14.55
N ARG A 436 0.64 -34.72 -15.11
CA ARG A 436 1.92 -34.16 -14.65
C ARG A 436 1.84 -33.69 -13.20
N ARG A 437 0.90 -32.79 -12.86
CA ARG A 437 0.74 -32.32 -11.46
C ARG A 437 0.52 -33.46 -10.47
N THR A 438 -0.19 -34.53 -10.85
CA THR A 438 -0.36 -35.71 -9.98
C THR A 438 0.95 -36.46 -9.79
N LYS A 439 1.79 -36.59 -10.83
CA LYS A 439 3.14 -37.17 -10.72
C LYS A 439 4.09 -36.27 -9.94
N ASP A 440 4.07 -34.96 -10.19
CA ASP A 440 4.92 -33.98 -9.51
C ASP A 440 4.54 -33.88 -8.03
N LYS A 441 3.24 -33.89 -7.70
CA LYS A 441 2.75 -33.97 -6.31
C LYS A 441 3.12 -35.29 -5.65
N ALA A 442 3.03 -36.42 -6.36
CA ALA A 442 3.45 -37.72 -5.83
C ALA A 442 4.96 -37.77 -5.58
N ALA A 443 5.78 -37.20 -6.47
CA ALA A 443 7.22 -37.07 -6.29
C ALA A 443 7.55 -36.18 -5.09
N LEU A 444 6.89 -35.02 -4.96
CA LEU A 444 7.06 -34.11 -3.82
C LEU A 444 6.62 -34.75 -2.50
N GLN A 445 5.54 -35.53 -2.50
CA GLN A 445 5.10 -36.30 -1.32
C GLN A 445 6.07 -37.45 -0.99
N GLU A 446 6.81 -37.99 -1.96
CA GLU A 446 7.85 -39.00 -1.73
C GLU A 446 9.16 -38.36 -1.23
N GLU A 447 9.50 -37.15 -1.67
CA GLU A 447 10.59 -36.33 -1.09
C GLU A 447 10.27 -35.91 0.35
N LEU A 448 9.05 -35.42 0.61
CA LEU A 448 8.58 -35.03 1.95
C LEU A 448 8.46 -36.19 2.93
N LYS A 449 8.32 -37.45 2.48
CA LYS A 449 8.42 -38.63 3.36
C LYS A 449 9.84 -38.89 3.88
N ASN A 450 10.88 -38.43 3.17
CA ASN A 450 12.27 -38.65 3.55
C ASN A 450 12.80 -37.59 4.53
N HIS A 451 12.01 -36.55 4.81
CA HIS A 451 12.27 -35.55 5.84
C HIS A 451 11.16 -35.59 6.89
N HIS A 452 11.46 -36.11 8.09
CA HIS A 452 10.54 -36.09 9.22
C HIS A 452 10.38 -34.66 9.80
N GLU A 453 9.58 -33.84 9.14
CA GLU A 453 8.94 -32.66 9.76
C GLU A 453 7.45 -32.66 9.40
N GLU A 454 6.62 -32.36 10.39
CA GLU A 454 5.16 -32.36 10.24
C GLU A 454 4.74 -31.21 9.33
N VAL A 455 4.30 -31.54 8.10
CA VAL A 455 3.64 -30.57 7.22
C VAL A 455 2.27 -30.27 7.81
N ASP A 456 2.16 -29.13 8.50
CA ASP A 456 0.89 -28.58 8.95
C ASP A 456 -0.09 -28.49 7.77
N ASP A 457 -1.30 -29.02 7.95
CA ASP A 457 -2.23 -29.30 6.86
C ASP A 457 -2.80 -27.97 6.37
N MET A 458 -2.21 -27.43 5.29
CA MET A 458 -2.56 -26.17 4.65
C MET A 458 -4.08 -25.96 4.64
N MET A 459 -4.56 -25.06 5.51
CA MET A 459 -5.99 -24.86 5.77
C MET A 459 -6.78 -24.84 4.46
N PRO A 460 -7.94 -25.53 4.39
CA PRO A 460 -8.81 -25.44 3.23
C PRO A 460 -9.13 -23.96 2.97
N ILE A 461 -8.72 -23.46 1.80
CA ILE A 461 -8.96 -22.07 1.38
C ILE A 461 -10.44 -21.76 1.60
N PRO A 462 -10.80 -20.80 2.47
CA PRO A 462 -12.20 -20.53 2.78
C PRO A 462 -12.98 -20.23 1.49
N PRO A 463 -14.10 -20.93 1.25
CA PRO A 463 -14.86 -20.74 0.01
C PRO A 463 -15.46 -19.34 -0.01
N HIS A 464 -15.08 -18.56 -1.02
CA HIS A 464 -15.76 -17.34 -1.44
C HIS A 464 -16.11 -16.34 -0.32
N TYR A 465 -15.10 -15.66 0.23
CA TYR A 465 -15.32 -14.28 0.61
C TYR A 465 -15.55 -13.46 -0.66
N SER A 466 -16.81 -13.36 -1.08
CA SER A 466 -17.25 -12.28 -1.93
C SER A 466 -17.21 -11.01 -1.09
N GLU A 467 -16.04 -10.38 -1.02
CA GLU A 467 -15.96 -8.93 -0.80
C GLU A 467 -16.76 -8.29 -1.94
N GLN A 468 -18.03 -7.99 -1.66
CA GLN A 468 -18.83 -7.14 -2.53
C GLN A 468 -18.24 -5.74 -2.41
N TYR A 469 -17.23 -5.44 -3.23
CA TYR A 469 -16.54 -4.17 -3.20
C TYR A 469 -17.56 -3.04 -3.28
N HIS A 470 -17.68 -2.29 -2.19
CA HIS A 470 -18.68 -1.25 -2.03
C HIS A 470 -18.52 -0.22 -3.14
N VAL A 471 -19.65 0.34 -3.57
CA VAL A 471 -19.65 1.51 -4.45
C VAL A 471 -18.89 2.62 -3.71
N LYS A 472 -17.84 3.15 -4.34
CA LYS A 472 -17.07 4.26 -3.81
C LYS A 472 -17.62 5.58 -4.36
N ALA A 473 -17.55 6.62 -3.55
CA ALA A 473 -17.76 8.01 -3.96
C ALA A 473 -16.43 8.75 -3.88
N HIS A 474 -16.12 9.53 -4.91
CA HIS A 474 -14.98 10.42 -4.90
C HIS A 474 -15.31 11.65 -4.06
N HIS A 475 -14.46 11.96 -3.09
CA HIS A 475 -14.71 12.97 -2.07
C HIS A 475 -13.46 13.81 -1.81
N ARG A 476 -13.66 15.10 -1.54
CA ARG A 476 -12.62 16.04 -1.15
C ARG A 476 -12.96 16.73 0.15
N ILE A 477 -11.95 16.88 0.99
CA ILE A 477 -12.03 17.66 2.22
C ILE A 477 -10.76 18.50 2.37
N VAL A 478 -10.96 19.77 2.71
CA VAL A 478 -9.88 20.76 2.90
C VAL A 478 -9.79 21.09 4.38
N TYR A 479 -8.61 20.86 4.94
CA TYR A 479 -8.26 21.16 6.32
C TYR A 479 -7.43 22.44 6.39
N LYS A 480 -7.64 23.24 7.43
CA LYS A 480 -6.82 24.44 7.68
C LYS A 480 -5.38 24.05 7.99
N GLU A 481 -5.18 23.03 8.81
CA GLU A 481 -3.87 22.64 9.29
C GLU A 481 -3.14 21.74 8.28
N VAL A 482 -1.89 22.10 7.97
CA VAL A 482 -0.93 21.21 7.31
C VAL A 482 -0.09 20.55 8.39
N CYS A 483 -0.15 19.22 8.46
CA CYS A 483 0.46 18.44 9.54
C CYS A 483 1.48 17.41 9.01
N VAL A 484 2.40 17.00 9.87
CA VAL A 484 3.30 15.85 9.67
C VAL A 484 2.69 14.63 10.37
N PRO A 485 2.52 13.47 9.71
CA PRO A 485 2.03 12.27 10.37
C PRO A 485 3.07 11.72 11.36
N LEU A 486 2.63 11.09 12.44
CA LEU A 486 3.49 10.55 13.49
C LEU A 486 4.60 9.63 12.94
N HIS A 487 4.35 8.86 11.87
CA HIS A 487 5.37 8.02 11.21
C HIS A 487 6.49 8.78 10.46
N GLU A 488 6.36 10.08 10.23
CA GLU A 488 7.39 10.95 9.64
C GLU A 488 8.09 11.85 10.68
N VAL A 489 7.67 11.80 11.94
CA VAL A 489 8.32 12.54 13.04
C VAL A 489 9.74 12.03 13.26
N LYS A 490 10.70 12.97 13.30
CA LYS A 490 12.14 12.68 13.27
C LYS A 490 12.80 12.55 14.65
N THR A 491 12.11 12.93 15.71
CA THR A 491 12.65 12.92 17.09
C THR A 491 11.71 12.21 18.06
N LEU A 492 12.29 11.47 19.01
CA LEU A 492 11.53 10.63 19.94
C LEU A 492 10.65 11.46 20.91
N ASP A 493 11.09 12.66 21.28
CA ASP A 493 10.32 13.60 22.11
C ASP A 493 9.04 14.05 21.42
N ASN A 494 9.14 14.50 20.16
CA ASN A 494 7.97 14.85 19.36
C ASN A 494 7.06 13.64 19.12
N ALA A 495 7.60 12.45 18.88
CA ALA A 495 6.79 11.26 18.66
C ALA A 495 5.96 10.91 19.91
N LEU A 496 6.59 10.86 21.09
CA LEU A 496 5.92 10.58 22.37
C LEU A 496 4.95 11.71 22.77
N TRP A 497 5.30 12.98 22.52
CA TRP A 497 4.41 14.13 22.75
C TRP A 497 3.16 14.09 21.87
N THR A 498 3.31 13.66 20.61
CA THR A 498 2.18 13.56 19.68
C THR A 498 1.23 12.43 20.08
N ILE A 499 1.76 11.28 20.52
CA ILE A 499 0.97 10.19 21.12
C ILE A 499 0.28 10.66 22.41
N HIS A 500 0.98 11.43 23.27
CA HIS A 500 0.43 12.00 24.50
C HIS A 500 -0.79 12.90 24.24
N GLY A 501 -0.76 13.76 23.22
CA GLY A 501 -1.92 14.58 22.84
C GLY A 501 -3.14 13.76 22.44
N ALA A 502 -2.95 12.64 21.74
CA ALA A 502 -4.05 11.75 21.33
C ALA A 502 -4.79 11.11 22.52
N VAL A 503 -4.14 10.93 23.69
CA VAL A 503 -4.82 10.48 24.93
C VAL A 503 -5.94 11.45 25.32
N HIS A 504 -5.71 12.75 25.17
CA HIS A 504 -6.69 13.77 25.55
C HIS A 504 -7.87 13.79 24.57
N ALA A 505 -7.59 13.75 23.27
CA ALA A 505 -8.63 13.65 22.24
C ALA A 505 -9.53 12.42 22.46
N LEU A 506 -8.93 11.24 22.64
CA LEU A 506 -9.64 9.98 22.90
C LEU A 506 -10.50 10.05 24.17
N LYS A 507 -10.01 10.65 25.25
CA LYS A 507 -10.80 10.85 26.49
C LYS A 507 -12.13 11.57 26.19
N ILE A 508 -12.12 12.63 25.38
CA ILE A 508 -13.33 13.40 25.07
C ILE A 508 -14.22 12.64 24.07
N ILE A 509 -13.64 12.07 23.01
CA ILE A 509 -14.36 11.24 22.01
C ILE A 509 -15.09 10.06 22.69
N HIS A 510 -14.41 9.37 23.62
CA HIS A 510 -15.02 8.29 24.39
C HIS A 510 -16.12 8.80 25.33
N SER A 511 -15.98 9.98 25.94
CA SER A 511 -17.05 10.56 26.78
C SER A 511 -18.33 10.88 25.98
N ALA A 512 -18.18 11.30 24.71
CA ALA A 512 -19.26 11.45 23.73
C ALA A 512 -19.91 10.10 23.32
N GLY A 513 -19.36 8.97 23.75
CA GLY A 513 -19.85 7.64 23.41
C GLY A 513 -19.42 7.16 22.03
N TRP A 514 -18.33 7.70 21.48
CA TRP A 514 -17.74 7.30 20.20
C TRP A 514 -16.44 6.52 20.42
N VAL A 515 -16.06 5.70 19.44
CA VAL A 515 -14.75 5.02 19.32
C VAL A 515 -14.17 5.30 17.93
N HIS A 516 -12.86 5.45 17.82
CA HIS A 516 -12.19 5.88 16.58
C HIS A 516 -11.92 4.71 15.62
N ARG A 517 -11.50 3.55 16.14
CA ARG A 517 -11.34 2.28 15.39
C ARG A 517 -10.25 2.21 14.33
N ASP A 518 -9.37 3.23 14.24
CA ASP A 518 -8.20 3.24 13.35
C ASP A 518 -7.07 4.15 13.89
N ILE A 519 -6.76 4.04 15.17
CA ILE A 519 -5.63 4.75 15.78
C ILE A 519 -4.32 4.17 15.22
N SER A 520 -3.57 5.02 14.51
CA SER A 520 -2.38 4.62 13.75
C SER A 520 -1.37 5.76 13.65
N GLY A 521 -0.12 5.43 13.30
CA GLY A 521 0.93 6.42 13.03
C GLY A 521 0.66 7.36 11.83
N GLY A 522 -0.35 7.07 11.00
CA GLY A 522 -0.78 7.95 9.91
C GLY A 522 -1.97 8.85 10.25
N ASN A 523 -2.68 8.55 11.35
CA ASN A 523 -3.91 9.23 11.77
C ASN A 523 -3.70 10.12 13.00
N ILE A 524 -2.60 9.92 13.72
CA ILE A 524 -2.07 10.84 14.73
C ILE A 524 -1.07 11.78 14.02
N LEU A 525 -1.30 13.09 14.07
CA LEU A 525 -0.56 14.10 13.33
C LEU A 525 0.00 15.20 14.25
N LEU A 526 1.10 15.84 13.85
CA LEU A 526 1.69 17.00 14.50
C LEU A 526 1.63 18.22 13.59
N SER A 527 1.12 19.34 14.10
CA SER A 527 1.08 20.65 13.43
C SER A 527 1.83 21.70 14.26
N ASP A 528 2.10 22.86 13.66
CA ASP A 528 2.68 24.01 14.37
C ASP A 528 1.83 24.47 15.57
N ASN A 529 0.52 24.19 15.54
CA ASN A 529 -0.43 24.51 16.61
C ASN A 529 -0.67 23.32 17.58
N GLY A 530 0.11 22.24 17.49
CA GLY A 530 0.00 21.06 18.34
C GLY A 530 -0.56 19.81 17.65
N VAL A 531 -1.05 18.88 18.46
CA VAL A 531 -1.42 17.51 18.05
C VAL A 531 -2.81 17.49 17.42
N LYS A 532 -2.95 16.77 16.30
CA LYS A 532 -4.23 16.57 15.60
C LYS A 532 -4.52 15.08 15.41
N LEU A 533 -5.77 14.68 15.61
CA LEU A 533 -6.29 13.34 15.30
C LEU A 533 -7.15 13.43 14.04
N ALA A 534 -7.05 12.43 13.17
CA ALA A 534 -7.62 12.44 11.82
C ALA A 534 -8.11 11.04 11.37
N ASP A 535 -8.85 11.01 10.26
CA ASP A 535 -9.46 9.82 9.64
C ASP A 535 -10.62 9.17 10.42
N PHE A 536 -11.65 9.97 10.66
CA PHE A 536 -12.88 9.52 11.35
C PHE A 536 -13.83 8.67 10.46
N GLU A 537 -13.43 8.20 9.27
CA GLU A 537 -14.32 7.42 8.37
C GLU A 537 -14.84 6.11 9.01
N TYR A 538 -14.09 5.52 9.95
CA TYR A 538 -14.49 4.30 10.67
C TYR A 538 -15.07 4.55 12.07
N ALA A 539 -15.07 5.78 12.56
CA ALA A 539 -15.52 6.09 13.91
C ALA A 539 -17.01 5.75 14.07
N LYS A 540 -17.37 5.16 15.21
CA LYS A 540 -18.71 4.59 15.46
C LYS A 540 -19.19 4.96 16.86
N LYS A 541 -20.49 5.23 17.00
CA LYS A 541 -21.15 5.41 18.30
C LYS A 541 -21.35 4.05 18.98
N PHE A 542 -20.77 3.89 20.16
CA PHE A 542 -20.73 2.63 20.93
C PHE A 542 -22.14 2.13 21.31
N ASP A 543 -23.03 3.03 21.74
CA ASP A 543 -24.35 2.67 22.31
C ASP A 543 -25.46 2.34 21.28
N SER A 544 -25.16 2.30 19.97
CA SER A 544 -26.19 2.36 18.91
C SER A 544 -26.83 1.02 18.47
N GLU A 545 -26.49 -0.11 19.09
CA GLU A 545 -26.86 -1.45 18.61
C GLU A 545 -28.19 -2.02 19.14
N VAL A 546 -29.31 -1.36 18.82
CA VAL A 546 -30.66 -1.92 19.07
C VAL A 546 -31.22 -2.64 17.82
N HIS A 547 -30.65 -2.43 16.63
CA HIS A 547 -31.13 -3.04 15.39
C HIS A 547 -29.97 -3.67 14.61
N GLY A 548 -29.93 -5.00 14.60
CA GLY A 548 -28.86 -5.78 13.98
C GLY A 548 -28.78 -5.60 12.47
N GLY A 549 -27.56 -5.50 11.94
CA GLY A 549 -27.30 -5.41 10.51
C GLY A 549 -25.81 -5.30 10.20
N THR A 550 -25.30 -6.29 9.46
CA THR A 550 -23.90 -6.46 9.02
C THR A 550 -22.88 -6.79 10.12
N HIS A 551 -21.97 -7.72 9.80
CA HIS A 551 -20.88 -8.14 10.68
C HIS A 551 -20.02 -6.95 11.10
N GLU A 552 -19.47 -6.99 12.32
CA GLU A 552 -18.46 -6.03 12.74
C GLU A 552 -17.19 -6.23 11.91
N ILE A 553 -17.09 -5.48 10.80
CA ILE A 553 -15.96 -5.55 9.88
C ILE A 553 -14.70 -5.18 10.67
N LYS A 554 -13.68 -6.04 10.64
CA LYS A 554 -12.36 -5.76 11.22
C LYS A 554 -11.76 -4.56 10.49
N THR A 555 -11.76 -3.41 11.16
CA THR A 555 -11.18 -2.15 10.69
C THR A 555 -9.97 -1.80 11.54
N GLY A 556 -9.01 -1.11 10.95
CA GLY A 556 -7.83 -0.60 11.63
C GLY A 556 -6.53 -1.03 10.97
N THR A 557 -5.49 -0.21 11.15
CA THR A 557 -4.13 -0.50 10.69
C THR A 557 -3.53 -1.66 11.49
N ALA A 558 -3.29 -2.82 10.85
CA ALA A 558 -2.94 -4.08 11.51
C ALA A 558 -1.71 -3.99 12.45
N THR A 559 -0.69 -3.20 12.08
CA THR A 559 0.50 -2.94 12.92
C THR A 559 0.14 -2.36 14.30
N TYR A 560 -0.94 -1.59 14.41
CA TYR A 560 -1.40 -0.96 15.66
C TYR A 560 -2.69 -1.60 16.21
N MET A 561 -3.30 -2.55 15.50
CA MET A 561 -4.58 -3.16 15.87
C MET A 561 -4.46 -3.95 17.18
N SER A 562 -5.41 -3.71 18.11
CA SER A 562 -5.50 -4.45 19.36
C SER A 562 -5.66 -5.97 19.15
N ILE A 563 -5.23 -6.78 20.11
CA ILE A 563 -5.30 -8.23 20.04
C ILE A 563 -6.75 -8.76 20.00
N GLU A 564 -7.68 -8.09 20.68
CA GLU A 564 -9.10 -8.47 20.69
C GLU A 564 -9.79 -8.23 19.35
N VAL A 565 -9.56 -7.08 18.74
CA VAL A 565 -10.05 -6.75 17.39
C VAL A 565 -9.44 -7.70 16.35
N SER A 566 -8.15 -7.99 16.50
CA SER A 566 -7.44 -8.96 15.65
C SER A 566 -8.04 -10.37 15.77
N ALA A 567 -8.40 -10.79 16.99
CA ALA A 567 -9.03 -12.09 17.26
C ALA A 567 -10.54 -12.12 16.92
N GLY A 568 -11.25 -10.98 17.03
CA GLY A 568 -12.70 -10.87 16.96
C GLY A 568 -13.43 -11.45 18.18
N LYS A 569 -12.80 -11.45 19.36
CA LYS A 569 -13.34 -12.02 20.60
C LYS A 569 -12.71 -11.39 21.84
N TYR A 570 -13.44 -11.46 22.95
CA TYR A 570 -12.97 -11.10 24.29
C TYR A 570 -11.90 -12.10 24.79
N LEU A 571 -10.77 -11.61 25.31
CA LEU A 571 -9.58 -12.42 25.63
C LEU A 571 -9.22 -12.47 27.13
N PHE A 572 -9.77 -11.60 27.97
CA PHE A 572 -9.46 -11.50 29.40
C PHE A 572 -10.58 -12.01 30.33
N ARG A 573 -11.75 -12.37 29.77
CA ARG A 573 -12.90 -13.01 30.46
C ARG A 573 -12.54 -14.12 31.45
N PHE A 574 -11.53 -14.93 31.15
CA PHE A 574 -11.05 -15.98 32.04
C PHE A 574 -9.64 -15.63 32.49
N GLY A 575 -9.48 -15.26 33.76
CA GLY A 575 -8.17 -15.14 34.36
C GLY A 575 -7.47 -16.51 34.29
N HIS A 576 -6.45 -16.62 33.42
CA HIS A 576 -5.58 -17.79 33.40
C HIS A 576 -5.10 -18.04 34.83
N ALA A 577 -5.43 -19.23 35.34
CA ALA A 577 -5.14 -19.58 36.73
C ALA A 577 -3.65 -19.36 37.00
N THR A 578 -3.35 -18.54 38.01
CA THR A 578 -1.98 -18.42 38.54
C THR A 578 -1.46 -19.82 38.83
N PRO A 579 -0.28 -20.22 38.32
CA PRO A 579 0.38 -21.43 38.78
C PRO A 579 0.45 -21.38 40.30
N LYS A 580 -0.04 -22.43 40.97
CA LYS A 580 -0.03 -22.48 42.43
C LYS A 580 1.42 -22.37 42.91
N GLU A 581 1.65 -21.53 43.91
CA GLU A 581 2.88 -21.60 44.69
C GLU A 581 2.98 -23.00 45.31
N GLU A 582 3.87 -23.85 44.78
CA GLU A 582 4.23 -25.08 45.46
C GLU A 582 5.16 -24.75 46.63
N THR A 583 4.65 -25.02 47.82
CA THR A 583 5.30 -24.77 49.09
C THR A 583 6.67 -25.44 49.20
N SER A 584 7.61 -24.73 49.81
CA SER A 584 8.97 -25.18 50.08
C SER A 584 9.08 -26.61 50.63
N THR A 585 9.91 -27.44 50.00
CA THR A 585 10.64 -28.49 50.73
C THR A 585 12.11 -28.49 50.30
N THR A 586 12.99 -28.95 51.20
CA THR A 586 14.41 -28.64 51.24
C THR A 586 15.33 -29.53 50.36
N THR A 587 16.58 -29.07 50.29
CA THR A 587 17.86 -29.82 50.13
C THR A 587 18.37 -30.24 48.74
N GLU A 588 19.53 -29.65 48.43
CA GLU A 588 20.75 -30.24 47.81
C GLU A 588 20.90 -30.36 46.28
N ASN A 589 21.72 -29.44 45.76
CA ASN A 589 22.86 -29.65 44.85
C ASN A 589 22.74 -30.74 43.76
N VAL A 590 22.38 -30.30 42.54
CA VAL A 590 23.12 -30.72 41.33
C VAL A 590 23.37 -29.48 40.46
N VAL A 591 24.64 -29.16 40.25
CA VAL A 591 25.09 -28.28 39.17
C VAL A 591 25.34 -29.17 37.95
N ASP A 592 24.82 -28.79 36.78
CA ASP A 592 25.53 -28.67 35.49
C ASP A 592 24.62 -28.86 34.25
N GLN A 593 25.09 -28.29 33.12
CA GLN A 593 24.68 -28.52 31.73
C GLN A 593 23.33 -27.96 31.23
N CYS A 594 23.42 -26.69 30.79
CA CYS A 594 22.90 -26.33 29.48
C CYS A 594 23.54 -27.19 28.38
N ASP A 595 22.87 -28.26 27.93
CA ASP A 595 22.89 -28.60 26.49
C ASP A 595 21.70 -29.49 26.09
N ARG A 596 20.89 -28.98 25.14
CA ARG A 596 19.99 -29.72 24.23
C ARG A 596 19.22 -28.75 23.34
N ARG A 597 19.77 -28.53 22.15
CA ARG A 597 18.97 -28.14 20.98
C ARG A 597 18.15 -29.34 20.49
N ASP A 598 17.19 -29.05 19.63
CA ASP A 598 16.60 -29.99 18.66
C ASP A 598 15.78 -31.16 19.23
N LYS A 599 14.56 -30.84 19.67
CA LYS A 599 13.37 -31.63 19.34
C LYS A 599 12.18 -30.70 19.05
N PRO A 600 11.51 -30.81 17.89
CA PRO A 600 10.22 -30.16 17.71
C PRO A 600 9.19 -30.83 18.63
N MET A 601 8.42 -30.03 19.36
CA MET A 601 7.17 -30.49 19.97
C MET A 601 6.09 -30.46 18.88
N ALA A 602 5.47 -31.61 18.63
CA ALA A 602 4.32 -31.72 17.73
C ALA A 602 3.21 -30.73 18.14
N PRO A 603 2.37 -30.25 17.21
CA PRO A 603 1.33 -29.28 17.51
C PRO A 603 0.33 -29.90 18.48
N MET A 604 0.35 -29.44 19.74
CA MET A 604 -0.77 -29.64 20.65
C MET A 604 -1.98 -28.89 20.08
N ALA A 605 -2.83 -29.62 19.35
CA ALA A 605 -4.22 -29.23 19.19
C ALA A 605 -4.81 -29.07 20.60
N LEU A 606 -5.03 -27.83 21.04
CA LEU A 606 -5.78 -27.52 22.27
C LEU A 606 -7.27 -27.81 22.06
N SER A 607 -7.58 -29.09 21.85
CA SER A 607 -8.81 -29.69 22.37
C SER A 607 -8.64 -29.86 23.88
N VAL A 608 -8.64 -28.73 24.60
CA VAL A 608 -8.83 -28.79 26.05
C VAL A 608 -10.32 -28.95 26.26
N ASP A 609 -10.75 -30.20 26.46
CA ASP A 609 -12.04 -30.50 27.06
C ASP A 609 -12.02 -29.99 28.52
N ILE A 610 -12.18 -28.67 28.67
CA ILE A 610 -12.57 -28.07 29.93
C ILE A 610 -14.06 -28.33 30.05
N ASP A 611 -14.47 -29.16 31.02
CA ASP A 611 -15.83 -29.16 31.55
C ASP A 611 -16.11 -27.79 32.19
N LEU A 612 -16.32 -26.78 31.35
CA LEU A 612 -16.87 -25.50 31.75
C LEU A 612 -18.31 -25.75 32.19
N PRO A 613 -18.77 -25.18 33.32
CA PRO A 613 -20.19 -25.17 33.64
C PRO A 613 -20.93 -24.57 32.45
N VAL A 614 -21.90 -25.32 31.90
CA VAL A 614 -22.71 -24.85 30.78
C VAL A 614 -23.59 -23.70 31.28
N ASP A 615 -23.08 -22.49 31.13
CA ASP A 615 -23.87 -21.29 31.32
C ASP A 615 -24.90 -21.20 30.19
N HIS A 616 -26.17 -21.08 30.54
CA HIS A 616 -27.28 -21.04 29.58
C HIS A 616 -27.51 -19.64 28.99
N HIS A 617 -26.63 -18.68 29.30
CA HIS A 617 -26.60 -17.38 28.65
C HIS A 617 -25.97 -17.46 27.25
N THR A 618 -26.68 -16.96 26.24
CA THR A 618 -26.14 -16.77 24.88
C THR A 618 -24.83 -15.99 24.96
N PRO A 619 -23.73 -16.49 24.39
CA PRO A 619 -22.43 -15.83 24.53
C PRO A 619 -22.50 -14.43 23.93
N ALA A 620 -22.35 -13.41 24.78
CA ALA A 620 -22.41 -12.01 24.35
C ALA A 620 -21.46 -11.77 23.18
N MET A 621 -22.02 -11.20 22.10
CA MET A 621 -21.30 -10.90 20.87
C MET A 621 -20.14 -9.95 21.19
N TRP A 622 -18.98 -10.19 20.58
CA TRP A 622 -17.85 -9.27 20.71
C TRP A 622 -18.21 -7.91 20.08
N ARG A 623 -17.69 -6.83 20.67
CA ARG A 623 -17.92 -5.44 20.27
C ARG A 623 -16.67 -4.61 20.50
N TYR A 624 -16.31 -3.77 19.53
CA TYR A 624 -15.26 -2.77 19.68
C TYR A 624 -15.60 -1.78 20.80
N ASN A 625 -14.64 -1.47 21.67
CA ASN A 625 -14.85 -0.60 22.84
C ASN A 625 -13.65 0.34 23.12
N PRO A 626 -13.77 1.35 24.00
CA PRO A 626 -12.71 2.31 24.31
C PRO A 626 -11.35 1.73 24.73
N LEU A 627 -11.28 0.52 25.29
CA LEU A 627 -10.00 -0.12 25.61
C LEU A 627 -9.20 -0.46 24.34
N ASN A 628 -9.88 -0.77 23.23
CA ASN A 628 -9.21 -1.17 22.00
C ASN A 628 -8.50 0.02 21.32
N ASP A 629 -9.09 1.23 21.35
CA ASP A 629 -8.43 2.47 20.88
C ASP A 629 -7.22 2.80 21.78
N MET A 630 -7.32 2.60 23.10
CA MET A 630 -6.21 2.80 24.04
C MET A 630 -5.09 1.76 23.87
N GLU A 631 -5.42 0.50 23.59
CA GLU A 631 -4.41 -0.51 23.24
C GLU A 631 -3.70 -0.16 21.93
N SER A 632 -4.43 0.32 20.91
CA SER A 632 -3.81 0.79 19.68
C SER A 632 -2.84 1.95 19.91
N LEU A 633 -3.13 2.84 20.86
CA LEU A 633 -2.20 3.90 21.28
C LEU A 633 -0.97 3.36 22.04
N TRP A 634 -1.12 2.26 22.79
CA TRP A 634 0.02 1.55 23.39
C TRP A 634 0.89 0.87 22.33
N TRP A 635 0.28 0.17 21.35
CA TRP A 635 1.02 -0.41 20.22
C TRP A 635 1.75 0.66 19.39
N ALA A 636 1.16 1.85 19.21
CA ALA A 636 1.85 2.99 18.60
C ALA A 636 3.08 3.41 19.44
N SER A 637 2.92 3.57 20.76
CA SER A 637 4.04 3.85 21.68
C SER A 637 5.17 2.83 21.57
N ALA A 638 4.83 1.53 21.61
CA ALA A 638 5.78 0.45 21.48
C ALA A 638 6.48 0.45 20.11
N TYR A 639 5.75 0.69 19.03
CA TYR A 639 6.30 0.76 17.67
C TYR A 639 7.40 1.83 17.52
N PHE A 640 7.22 3.04 18.08
CA PHE A 640 8.25 4.09 18.01
C PHE A 640 9.46 3.84 18.91
N VAL A 641 9.35 2.97 19.91
CA VAL A 641 10.46 2.59 20.79
C VAL A 641 11.23 1.37 20.25
N PHE A 642 10.54 0.38 19.69
CA PHE A 642 11.16 -0.88 19.23
C PHE A 642 11.45 -0.95 17.72
N ASP A 643 10.71 -0.25 16.84
CA ASP A 643 10.95 -0.27 15.38
C ASP A 643 11.84 0.88 14.89
N LYS A 644 12.57 1.54 15.78
CA LYS A 644 13.42 2.68 15.47
C LYS A 644 14.82 2.47 16.03
N ASP A 645 15.84 2.77 15.21
CA ASP A 645 17.18 3.05 15.73
C ASP A 645 17.23 4.50 16.23
N VAL A 646 18.09 4.75 17.21
CA VAL A 646 18.21 6.04 17.88
C VAL A 646 19.61 6.63 17.71
N THR A 647 19.66 7.93 17.45
CA THR A 647 20.92 8.67 17.40
C THR A 647 20.82 9.87 18.33
N PHE A 648 21.75 9.97 19.27
CA PHE A 648 21.87 11.11 20.17
C PHE A 648 22.63 12.22 19.44
N VAL A 649 22.08 13.43 19.42
CA VAL A 649 22.69 14.61 18.78
C VAL A 649 22.76 15.73 19.81
N PRO A 650 23.95 16.27 20.15
CA PRO A 650 24.07 17.34 21.13
C PRO A 650 23.35 18.60 20.65
N ARG A 651 22.64 19.30 21.55
CA ARG A 651 21.89 20.52 21.20
C ARG A 651 22.81 21.72 20.98
N ASP A 652 23.98 21.72 21.61
CA ASP A 652 25.08 22.66 21.36
C ASP A 652 26.36 21.85 21.08
N PRO A 653 26.97 21.97 19.88
CA PRO A 653 28.21 21.26 19.52
C PRO A 653 29.40 21.51 20.45
N GLN A 654 29.38 22.55 21.29
CA GLN A 654 30.43 22.82 22.28
C GLN A 654 30.41 21.84 23.47
N TYR A 655 29.28 21.16 23.70
CA TYR A 655 29.11 20.23 24.82
C TYR A 655 28.95 18.80 24.28
N PRO A 656 30.01 17.97 24.31
CA PRO A 656 29.96 16.61 23.78
C PRO A 656 29.00 15.71 24.59
N LEU A 657 28.52 14.66 23.94
CA LEU A 657 27.65 13.66 24.56
C LEU A 657 28.38 12.88 25.66
N PRO A 658 27.72 12.49 26.76
CA PRO A 658 28.29 11.57 27.74
C PRO A 658 28.60 10.19 27.14
N ASP A 659 29.76 9.63 27.46
CA ASP A 659 30.22 8.31 26.99
C ASP A 659 29.18 7.19 27.23
N SER A 660 28.36 7.31 28.28
CA SER A 660 27.26 6.37 28.60
C SER A 660 26.15 6.28 27.54
N LEU A 661 26.14 7.16 26.54
CA LEU A 661 25.21 7.12 25.41
C LEU A 661 25.82 6.44 24.17
N VAL A 662 27.14 6.23 24.15
CA VAL A 662 27.87 5.63 23.03
C VAL A 662 28.00 4.13 23.28
N GLU A 663 27.42 3.34 22.38
CA GLU A 663 27.61 1.89 22.37
C GLU A 663 28.88 1.54 21.57
N ALA A 664 29.58 0.48 22.00
CA ALA A 664 30.61 -0.12 21.14
C ALA A 664 29.95 -0.69 19.87
N GLU A 665 30.65 -0.63 18.74
CA GLU A 665 30.08 -0.92 17.41
C GLU A 665 29.55 -2.35 17.29
N ASP A 666 30.29 -3.32 17.85
CA ASP A 666 29.91 -4.73 17.95
C ASP A 666 28.65 -4.94 18.81
N VAL A 667 28.58 -4.27 19.96
CA VAL A 667 27.42 -4.31 20.87
C VAL A 667 26.19 -3.70 20.19
N ARG A 668 26.32 -2.54 19.52
CA ARG A 668 25.24 -1.92 18.74
C ARG A 668 24.78 -2.84 17.61
N ARG A 669 25.70 -3.46 16.87
CA ARG A 669 25.36 -4.36 15.75
C ARG A 669 24.53 -5.56 16.20
N VAL A 670 24.92 -6.23 17.29
CA VAL A 670 24.16 -7.34 17.86
C VAL A 670 22.80 -6.86 18.36
N ARG A 671 22.76 -5.77 19.12
CA ARG A 671 21.51 -5.17 19.62
C ARG A 671 20.51 -4.89 18.49
N LEU A 672 20.96 -4.25 17.40
CA LEU A 672 20.10 -3.90 16.26
C LEU A 672 19.53 -5.13 15.55
N LEU A 673 20.31 -6.20 15.42
CA LEU A 673 19.84 -7.47 14.85
C LEU A 673 18.74 -8.11 15.72
N ASP A 674 18.95 -8.17 17.03
CA ASP A 674 17.95 -8.72 17.97
C ASP A 674 16.69 -7.86 18.02
N GLN A 675 16.86 -6.53 18.05
CA GLN A 675 15.77 -5.55 17.99
C GLN A 675 14.96 -5.68 16.70
N HIS A 676 15.62 -5.87 15.56
CA HIS A 676 14.93 -6.06 14.28
C HIS A 676 14.23 -7.40 14.21
N ALA A 677 14.85 -8.48 14.69
CA ALA A 677 14.21 -9.79 14.76
C ALA A 677 12.96 -9.76 15.65
N PHE A 678 12.98 -9.01 16.76
CA PHE A 678 11.80 -8.75 17.59
C PHE A 678 10.76 -7.90 16.85
N SER A 679 11.14 -6.75 16.31
CA SER A 679 10.23 -5.82 15.64
C SER A 679 9.53 -6.44 14.43
N ASP A 680 10.26 -7.19 13.60
CA ASP A 680 9.73 -7.91 12.44
C ASP A 680 8.60 -8.88 12.85
N ARG A 681 8.77 -9.66 13.92
CA ARG A 681 7.73 -10.57 14.43
C ARG A 681 6.51 -9.81 14.95
N ILE A 682 6.70 -8.75 15.73
CA ILE A 682 5.61 -8.04 16.41
C ILE A 682 4.85 -7.11 15.47
N PHE A 683 5.52 -6.31 14.65
CA PHE A 683 4.91 -5.17 13.93
C PHE A 683 4.68 -5.40 12.44
N HIS A 684 5.51 -6.25 11.81
CA HIS A 684 5.51 -6.44 10.35
C HIS A 684 4.90 -7.78 9.93
N ARG A 685 5.27 -8.90 10.58
CA ARG A 685 4.65 -10.22 10.39
C ARG A 685 3.40 -10.44 11.23
N ILE A 686 3.23 -9.67 12.31
CA ILE A 686 2.08 -9.69 13.20
C ILE A 686 1.85 -11.10 13.78
N ASP A 687 2.87 -11.61 14.48
CA ASP A 687 2.74 -12.84 15.28
C ASP A 687 1.73 -12.61 16.42
N LEU A 688 0.50 -13.04 16.20
CA LEU A 688 -0.59 -12.91 17.16
C LEU A 688 -0.31 -13.66 18.46
N GLY A 689 0.45 -14.76 18.43
CA GLY A 689 0.85 -15.49 19.62
C GLY A 689 1.77 -14.65 20.50
N GLN A 690 2.80 -14.04 19.91
CA GLN A 690 3.71 -13.15 20.64
C GLN A 690 3.01 -11.88 21.11
N ARG A 691 2.14 -11.26 20.30
CA ARG A 691 1.32 -10.11 20.76
C ARG A 691 0.40 -10.48 21.93
N MET A 692 -0.25 -11.65 21.89
CA MET A 692 -1.04 -12.15 23.01
C MET A 692 -0.18 -12.42 24.25
N CYS A 693 1.04 -12.94 24.12
CA CYS A 693 1.96 -13.05 25.25
C CYS A 693 2.31 -11.68 25.86
N MET A 694 2.54 -10.65 25.03
CA MET A 694 2.84 -9.29 25.52
C MET A 694 1.65 -8.65 26.25
N VAL A 695 0.42 -8.83 25.75
CA VAL A 695 -0.76 -8.08 26.23
C VAL A 695 -1.71 -8.90 27.13
N VAL A 696 -1.69 -10.23 27.12
CA VAL A 696 -2.53 -11.08 28.01
C VAL A 696 -1.74 -11.66 29.18
N ALA A 697 -0.51 -12.14 28.93
CA ALA A 697 0.25 -12.86 29.94
C ALA A 697 0.75 -11.94 31.06
N SER A 698 0.83 -12.49 32.28
CA SER A 698 1.38 -11.81 33.46
C SER A 698 2.91 -11.69 33.46
N GLY A 699 3.59 -12.03 32.36
CA GLY A 699 5.02 -11.81 32.18
C GLY A 699 5.35 -10.32 32.06
N SER A 700 6.60 -9.97 32.35
CA SER A 700 7.13 -8.62 32.13
C SER A 700 7.74 -8.49 30.73
N LEU A 701 7.70 -7.28 30.15
CA LEU A 701 8.43 -6.92 28.93
C LEU A 701 9.97 -7.03 29.08
N ALA A 702 10.47 -7.32 30.29
CA ALA A 702 11.88 -7.49 30.63
C ALA A 702 12.69 -8.46 29.75
N GLY A 703 12.04 -9.40 29.04
CA GLY A 703 12.71 -10.27 28.06
C GLY A 703 13.09 -9.55 26.76
N ASP A 704 12.31 -8.57 26.33
CA ASP A 704 12.48 -7.86 25.06
C ASP A 704 13.21 -6.51 25.23
N ILE A 705 13.08 -5.91 26.41
CA ILE A 705 13.77 -4.67 26.82
C ILE A 705 15.30 -4.68 26.58
N PRO A 706 16.05 -5.79 26.69
CA PRO A 706 17.48 -5.85 26.36
C PRO A 706 17.83 -5.49 24.91
N THR A 707 16.86 -5.56 23.98
CA THR A 707 17.06 -5.15 22.57
C THR A 707 17.08 -3.63 22.38
N LEU A 708 16.65 -2.85 23.38
CA LEU A 708 16.65 -1.38 23.31
C LEU A 708 18.00 -0.80 23.70
N HIS A 709 18.33 0.35 23.11
CA HIS A 709 19.50 1.16 23.51
C HIS A 709 19.48 1.40 25.04
N PRO A 710 20.62 1.29 25.75
CA PRO A 710 20.68 1.37 27.21
C PRO A 710 19.94 2.56 27.84
N TYR A 711 19.92 3.73 27.18
CA TYR A 711 19.18 4.90 27.64
C TYR A 711 17.67 4.70 27.56
N LEU A 712 17.15 4.20 26.42
CA LEU A 712 15.73 3.91 26.23
C LEU A 712 15.26 2.85 27.22
N ARG A 713 16.05 1.78 27.40
CA ARG A 713 15.84 0.75 28.42
C ARG A 713 15.72 1.33 29.84
N ALA A 714 16.57 2.30 30.19
CA ALA A 714 16.62 2.87 31.54
C ALA A 714 15.61 4.00 31.81
N ARG A 715 15.08 4.66 30.77
CA ARG A 715 14.30 5.90 30.90
C ARG A 715 12.93 5.92 30.21
N ILE A 716 12.71 5.07 29.21
CA ILE A 716 11.49 5.05 28.39
C ILE A 716 10.72 3.74 28.58
N ALA A 717 11.42 2.60 28.52
CA ALA A 717 10.80 1.28 28.66
C ALA A 717 10.00 1.06 29.97
N PRO A 718 10.42 1.57 31.15
CA PRO A 718 9.62 1.45 32.37
C PRO A 718 8.26 2.15 32.27
N GLU A 719 8.20 3.32 31.63
CA GLU A 719 6.95 4.07 31.47
C GLU A 719 5.98 3.33 30.52
N LEU A 720 6.50 2.67 29.46
CA LEU A 720 5.69 1.80 28.59
C LEU A 720 5.17 0.54 29.29
N GLU A 721 5.94 -0.03 30.21
CA GLU A 721 5.54 -1.19 31.02
C GLU A 721 4.43 -0.83 32.01
N GLU A 722 4.50 0.33 32.68
CA GLU A 722 3.42 0.83 33.54
C GLU A 722 2.12 1.06 32.75
N MET A 723 2.20 1.63 31.55
CA MET A 723 1.05 1.76 30.64
C MET A 723 0.45 0.40 30.27
N ARG A 724 1.30 -0.60 30.00
CA ARG A 724 0.89 -1.98 29.68
C ARG A 724 0.17 -2.62 30.86
N GLN A 725 0.72 -2.50 32.07
CA GLN A 725 0.13 -3.06 33.28
C GLN A 725 -1.22 -2.41 33.61
N ALA A 726 -1.35 -1.10 33.45
CA ALA A 726 -2.62 -0.39 33.58
C ALA A 726 -3.67 -0.88 32.56
N LEU A 727 -3.27 -1.07 31.30
CA LEU A 727 -4.12 -1.61 30.23
C LEU A 727 -4.64 -3.02 30.57
N ILE A 728 -3.74 -3.92 30.99
CA ILE A 728 -4.08 -5.29 31.39
C ILE A 728 -5.04 -5.31 32.59
N ALA A 729 -4.81 -4.45 33.59
CA ALA A 729 -5.70 -4.33 34.73
C ALA A 729 -7.11 -3.87 34.32
N CYS A 730 -7.22 -2.94 33.38
CA CYS A 730 -8.51 -2.44 32.90
C CYS A 730 -9.27 -3.49 32.08
N TYR A 731 -8.62 -4.22 31.16
CA TYR A 731 -9.26 -5.34 30.45
C TYR A 731 -9.76 -6.41 31.42
N ARG A 732 -8.91 -6.84 32.37
CA ARG A 732 -9.29 -7.85 33.40
C ARG A 732 -10.40 -7.39 34.33
N GLU A 733 -10.59 -6.10 34.56
CA GLU A 733 -11.73 -5.58 35.32
C GLU A 733 -13.00 -5.53 34.45
N ALA A 734 -12.88 -4.99 33.24
CA ALA A 734 -13.97 -4.80 32.30
C ALA A 734 -14.63 -6.12 31.87
N GLU A 735 -13.83 -7.15 31.59
CA GLU A 735 -14.33 -8.42 31.06
C GLU A 735 -14.89 -9.39 32.09
N LYS A 736 -14.84 -9.05 33.40
CA LYS A 736 -15.65 -9.74 34.42
C LYS A 736 -17.14 -9.67 34.08
N ASP A 737 -17.57 -8.60 33.40
CA ASP A 737 -18.93 -8.39 32.94
C ASP A 737 -18.94 -7.57 31.64
N VAL A 738 -18.82 -8.26 30.51
CA VAL A 738 -18.75 -7.60 29.18
C VAL A 738 -20.04 -6.87 28.78
N GLU A 739 -21.16 -7.14 29.45
CA GLU A 739 -22.42 -6.43 29.20
C GLU A 739 -22.40 -5.03 29.82
N LYS A 740 -21.61 -4.85 30.90
CA LYS A 740 -21.34 -3.55 31.55
C LYS A 740 -20.19 -2.75 30.93
N ILE A 741 -19.50 -3.27 29.91
CA ILE A 741 -18.52 -2.47 29.15
C ILE A 741 -19.27 -1.29 28.52
N GLY A 742 -18.88 -0.08 28.92
CA GLY A 742 -19.51 1.17 28.51
C GLY A 742 -18.47 2.24 28.21
N ARG A 743 -18.94 3.41 27.77
CA ARG A 743 -18.09 4.53 27.31
C ARG A 743 -16.99 5.00 28.30
N SER A 744 -17.17 4.75 29.60
CA SER A 744 -16.22 5.10 30.67
C SER A 744 -15.20 3.99 31.00
N VAL A 745 -15.22 2.85 30.32
CA VAL A 745 -14.37 1.68 30.65
C VAL A 745 -12.86 2.01 30.67
N ALA A 746 -12.41 2.90 29.77
CA ALA A 746 -11.02 3.34 29.68
C ALA A 746 -10.65 4.50 30.65
N GLN A 747 -11.56 4.93 31.54
CA GLN A 747 -11.33 6.08 32.42
C GLN A 747 -10.08 6.00 33.33
N PRO A 748 -9.68 4.83 33.86
CA PRO A 748 -8.41 4.71 34.59
C PRO A 748 -7.18 4.89 33.68
N LEU A 749 -7.28 4.52 32.40
CA LEU A 749 -6.16 4.54 31.46
C LEU A 749 -5.72 5.96 31.07
N TYR A 750 -6.65 6.91 30.91
CA TYR A 750 -6.30 8.25 30.46
C TYR A 750 -5.27 8.92 31.37
N ARG A 751 -5.42 8.80 32.70
CA ARG A 751 -4.48 9.38 33.66
C ARG A 751 -3.13 8.63 33.64
N ALA A 752 -3.15 7.31 33.54
CA ALA A 752 -1.94 6.50 33.47
C ALA A 752 -1.14 6.86 32.19
N PHE A 753 -1.75 6.73 31.02
CA PHE A 753 -1.12 7.00 29.73
C PHE A 753 -0.62 8.45 29.65
N TYR A 754 -1.41 9.43 30.07
CA TYR A 754 -0.97 10.83 30.14
C TYR A 754 0.28 10.99 31.02
N THR A 755 0.29 10.43 32.23
CA THR A 755 1.41 10.55 33.18
C THR A 755 2.69 9.90 32.64
N HIS A 756 2.59 8.69 32.12
CA HIS A 756 3.74 7.90 31.67
C HIS A 756 4.30 8.42 30.33
N LEU A 757 3.44 8.79 29.38
CA LEU A 757 3.89 9.44 28.14
C LEU A 757 4.50 10.82 28.39
N TYR A 758 3.99 11.60 29.34
CA TYR A 758 4.60 12.88 29.73
C TYR A 758 6.01 12.68 30.31
N ARG A 759 6.20 11.68 31.19
CA ARG A 759 7.54 11.33 31.73
C ARG A 759 8.50 10.84 30.64
N ALA A 760 8.04 9.94 29.77
CA ALA A 760 8.83 9.43 28.65
C ALA A 760 9.22 10.57 27.68
N THR A 761 8.29 11.49 27.40
CA THR A 761 8.56 12.72 26.62
C THR A 761 9.61 13.59 27.31
N GLY A 762 9.50 13.81 28.62
CA GLY A 762 10.49 14.57 29.40
C GLY A 762 11.88 13.93 29.43
N ALA A 763 11.97 12.60 29.42
CA ALA A 763 13.22 11.89 29.28
C ALA A 763 13.81 11.98 27.85
N ALA A 764 12.96 11.96 26.81
CA ALA A 764 13.41 12.13 25.44
C ALA A 764 13.83 13.58 25.11
N ASN A 765 13.15 14.57 25.70
CA ASN A 765 13.45 15.99 25.54
C ASN A 765 14.56 16.47 26.50
N HIS A 766 15.73 15.84 26.41
CA HIS A 766 16.85 16.14 27.30
C HIS A 766 17.46 17.53 26.99
N PRO A 767 17.89 18.32 27.99
CA PRO A 767 18.45 19.67 27.75
C PRO A 767 19.80 19.66 27.02
N LEU A 768 20.59 18.59 27.11
CA LEU A 768 21.91 18.50 26.46
C LEU A 768 21.86 17.93 25.04
N PHE A 769 20.85 17.13 24.70
CA PHE A 769 20.81 16.40 23.43
C PHE A 769 19.37 16.17 22.95
N SER A 770 19.22 15.98 21.64
CA SER A 770 18.00 15.45 21.03
C SER A 770 18.19 13.97 20.70
N ILE A 771 17.12 13.18 20.79
CA ILE A 771 17.10 11.78 20.35
C ILE A 771 16.42 11.75 18.98
N GLN A 772 17.24 11.65 17.93
CA GLN A 772 16.77 11.45 16.56
C GLN A 772 16.37 9.98 16.38
N ILE A 773 15.32 9.72 15.61
CA ILE A 773 14.82 8.37 15.30
C ILE A 773 14.87 8.08 13.80
N ARG A 774 15.26 6.86 13.44
CA ARG A 774 15.32 6.35 12.06
C ARG A 774 14.67 4.98 12.00
N ALA A 775 14.01 4.64 10.88
CA ALA A 775 13.43 3.32 10.68
C ALA A 775 14.51 2.23 10.76
N LEU A 776 14.30 1.24 11.64
CA LEU A 776 15.32 0.22 11.97
C LEU A 776 15.76 -0.60 10.75
N ALA A 777 14.82 -0.98 9.88
CA ALA A 777 15.10 -1.67 8.63
C ALA A 777 15.96 -0.84 7.65
N THR A 778 15.78 0.48 7.62
CA THR A 778 16.61 1.39 6.82
C THR A 778 18.04 1.45 7.36
N THR A 779 18.22 1.57 8.68
CA THR A 779 19.56 1.53 9.30
C THR A 779 20.29 0.23 8.97
N ILE A 780 19.62 -0.92 9.10
CA ILE A 780 20.24 -2.24 8.84
C ILE A 780 20.61 -2.42 7.37
N ALA A 781 19.82 -1.88 6.44
CA ALA A 781 20.13 -1.89 5.02
C ALA A 781 21.28 -0.93 4.65
N ASP A 782 21.23 0.31 5.15
CA ASP A 782 22.24 1.34 4.87
C ASP A 782 23.63 0.99 5.43
N GLU A 783 23.68 0.35 6.61
CA GLU A 783 24.94 -0.02 7.29
C GLU A 783 25.41 -1.46 6.98
N GLU A 784 24.76 -2.16 6.03
CA GLU A 784 25.03 -3.56 5.68
C GLU A 784 25.18 -4.49 6.91
N ILE A 785 24.26 -4.36 7.87
CA ILE A 785 24.27 -5.12 9.12
C ILE A 785 23.79 -6.56 8.85
N VAL A 786 24.70 -7.37 8.34
CA VAL A 786 24.58 -8.83 8.25
C VAL A 786 24.92 -9.45 9.61
N ALA A 787 24.20 -10.50 10.01
CA ALA A 787 24.57 -11.35 11.14
C ALA A 787 25.96 -11.95 10.92
N PRO A 788 26.81 -12.06 11.96
CA PRO A 788 28.14 -12.63 11.79
C PRO A 788 28.03 -14.06 11.26
N GLU A 789 28.75 -14.36 10.17
CA GLU A 789 28.93 -15.74 9.73
C GLU A 789 29.54 -16.52 10.91
N ARG A 790 28.81 -17.51 11.42
CA ARG A 790 29.39 -18.46 12.37
C ARG A 790 30.55 -19.14 11.65
N ALA A 791 31.76 -18.86 12.09
CA ALA A 791 32.95 -19.58 11.67
C ALA A 791 32.85 -21.05 12.16
N TRP A 792 32.20 -21.89 11.35
CA TRP A 792 32.12 -23.34 11.54
C TRP A 792 33.50 -23.95 11.27
N GLY A 793 34.44 -23.79 12.22
CA GLY A 793 35.82 -24.22 12.05
C GLY A 793 36.65 -24.34 13.33
N GLU A 794 36.44 -23.48 14.33
CA GLU A 794 37.25 -23.51 15.55
C GLU A 794 36.60 -24.37 16.65
N LYS A 795 37.25 -25.48 16.99
CA LYS A 795 36.86 -26.32 18.12
C LYS A 795 37.07 -25.55 19.43
N PRO A 796 36.16 -25.63 20.41
CA PRO A 796 36.39 -25.05 21.72
C PRO A 796 37.61 -25.68 22.39
N ALA A 797 38.48 -24.85 22.95
CA ALA A 797 39.64 -25.31 23.72
C ALA A 797 39.17 -26.09 24.96
N GLN A 798 39.74 -27.26 25.19
CA GLN A 798 39.43 -28.08 26.36
C GLN A 798 39.96 -27.42 27.65
N PRO A 799 39.23 -27.49 28.77
CA PRO A 799 39.70 -26.97 30.05
C PRO A 799 40.89 -27.80 30.57
N ALA A 800 41.90 -27.11 31.11
CA ALA A 800 43.12 -27.75 31.60
C ALA A 800 42.87 -28.53 32.90
N THR A 801 43.19 -29.82 32.91
CA THR A 801 43.26 -30.66 34.11
C THR A 801 44.68 -30.71 34.68
N LEU A 802 44.78 -30.62 36.01
CA LEU A 802 46.05 -30.64 36.75
C LEU A 802 46.60 -32.06 36.97
N ALA A 803 47.94 -32.15 36.94
CA ALA A 803 48.82 -33.13 37.59
C ALA A 803 48.74 -34.64 37.21
N GLU A 804 49.84 -35.13 36.63
CA GLU A 804 50.70 -36.27 37.07
C GLU A 804 51.66 -36.59 35.89
N GLU A 805 52.90 -36.12 35.91
CA GLU A 805 54.15 -36.68 36.47
C GLU A 805 54.98 -37.54 35.47
N GLU A 806 56.30 -37.29 35.47
CA GLU A 806 57.41 -38.06 34.87
C GLU A 806 57.44 -38.43 33.36
N ALA A 807 58.30 -37.75 32.57
CA ALA A 807 59.62 -38.30 32.14
C ALA A 807 60.23 -37.54 30.93
N GLU A 808 61.35 -36.84 31.18
CA GLU A 808 62.29 -36.28 30.18
C GLU A 808 63.29 -37.36 29.66
N PRO A 809 64.23 -37.08 28.74
CA PRO A 809 64.28 -36.08 27.64
C PRO A 809 64.85 -36.66 26.30
N ALA A 810 64.99 -35.84 25.24
CA ALA A 810 66.31 -35.34 24.77
C ALA A 810 66.46 -35.03 23.26
N LYS A 811 67.35 -34.04 23.00
CA LYS A 811 68.06 -33.67 21.73
C LYS A 811 67.23 -32.89 20.69
N ALA A 812 67.44 -31.57 20.53
CA ALA A 812 68.61 -30.82 19.99
C ALA A 812 68.42 -30.54 18.48
N ALA A 813 68.25 -29.31 17.98
CA ALA A 813 69.03 -28.05 18.09
C ALA A 813 70.02 -27.84 16.91
N TYR A 814 70.27 -26.57 16.57
CA TYR A 814 70.98 -26.00 15.40
C TYR A 814 70.17 -25.98 14.08
N ALA A 815 69.90 -24.86 13.37
CA ALA A 815 70.46 -23.49 13.21
C ALA A 815 71.47 -23.28 12.06
N ALA A 816 71.57 -22.03 11.57
CA ALA A 816 72.36 -21.47 10.44
C ALA A 816 71.82 -21.83 9.03
N ASN A 817 71.36 -20.86 8.22
CA ASN A 817 72.04 -19.76 7.46
C ASN A 817 72.49 -20.25 6.06
N GLU A 818 71.91 -19.73 4.96
CA GLU A 818 72.32 -18.54 4.14
C GLU A 818 73.14 -18.96 2.91
N GLY A 819 73.14 -18.12 1.87
CA GLY A 819 73.88 -18.33 0.61
C GLY A 819 73.07 -19.08 -0.45
N ASP A 820 72.41 -18.48 -1.44
CA ASP A 820 72.80 -17.48 -2.46
C ASP A 820 73.32 -18.10 -3.78
N ASP A 821 73.13 -17.29 -4.83
CA ASP A 821 73.85 -17.23 -6.11
C ASP A 821 73.42 -18.03 -7.36
N GLU A 822 73.35 -17.21 -8.44
CA GLU A 822 73.57 -17.45 -9.88
C GLU A 822 72.68 -18.47 -10.64
N GLU A 823 71.82 -18.09 -11.60
CA GLU A 823 71.90 -17.21 -12.79
C GLU A 823 72.49 -17.90 -14.05
N CYS A 824 71.82 -17.69 -15.21
CA CYS A 824 72.23 -18.05 -16.58
C CYS A 824 72.25 -19.57 -16.96
N ASP A 825 71.98 -20.01 -18.21
CA ASP A 825 71.71 -19.29 -19.47
C ASP A 825 71.00 -20.14 -20.57
N ARG A 826 70.49 -19.43 -21.60
CA ARG A 826 70.35 -19.80 -23.04
C ARG A 826 69.51 -21.00 -23.56
N GLY A 827 68.42 -20.63 -24.27
CA GLY A 827 68.23 -20.89 -25.71
C GLY A 827 67.44 -22.15 -26.17
N ASP A 828 66.84 -22.20 -27.38
CA ASP A 828 66.51 -21.16 -28.38
C ASP A 828 65.49 -21.68 -29.44
N ASN A 829 64.77 -20.77 -30.13
CA ASN A 829 64.06 -20.87 -31.44
C ASN A 829 62.79 -21.76 -31.72
N ASN A 830 61.75 -21.08 -32.27
CA ASN A 830 60.85 -21.35 -33.45
C ASN A 830 60.20 -22.73 -33.73
N GLU A 831 59.02 -22.90 -34.38
CA GLU A 831 57.82 -22.11 -34.82
C GLU A 831 56.63 -23.11 -34.82
N GLY A 832 55.34 -22.80 -34.82
CA GLY A 832 54.60 -21.53 -34.82
C GLY A 832 53.22 -21.67 -35.50
N ARG A 833 52.47 -20.56 -35.64
CA ARG A 833 51.10 -20.42 -36.24
C ARG A 833 49.94 -21.15 -35.50
N ARG A 834 48.72 -20.60 -35.35
CA ARG A 834 48.13 -19.33 -35.85
C ARG A 834 46.83 -18.95 -35.09
N LYS A 835 46.61 -17.64 -34.88
CA LYS A 835 45.32 -16.90 -34.70
C LYS A 835 44.52 -17.17 -33.39
N ARG A 836 44.31 -16.16 -32.53
CA ARG A 836 43.27 -15.08 -32.55
C ARG A 836 41.84 -15.63 -32.30
N ALA A 837 41.01 -15.07 -31.41
CA ALA A 837 41.15 -13.87 -30.59
C ALA A 837 40.29 -13.88 -29.30
N LYS A 838 40.85 -13.27 -28.24
CA LYS A 838 40.28 -12.35 -27.23
C LYS A 838 38.75 -12.16 -27.11
N LEU A 839 38.31 -12.21 -25.83
CA LEU A 839 37.23 -11.46 -25.13
C LEU A 839 35.83 -11.46 -25.77
N PHE A 840 34.74 -11.56 -25.00
CA PHE A 840 34.56 -11.30 -23.56
C PHE A 840 34.16 -12.55 -22.77
#